data_AF-A0A4V3AST0-F1
#
_entry.id   AF-A0A4V3AST0-F1
#
_cell.length_a   1.000
_cell.length_b   1.000
_cell.length_c   1.000
_cell.angle_alpha   90.00
_cell.angle_beta   90.00
_cell.angle_gamma   90.00
#
_symmetry.space_group_name_H-M   'P 1'
#
loop_
_entity.id
_entity.type
_entity.pdbx_description
1 polymer ?
#
loop_
_entity_poly.entity_id
_entity_poly.type
_entity_poly.pdbx_seq_one_letter_code
_entity_poly.pdbx_strand_id
1 'polypeptide(L)'
;MRIVKPHGTSETHFDKEGRIRRYVHSDSFPCEPLEPKEFATRHPKLVIAQWVSCIDKVITRPHGDGLPSETQWSLRNGLGKAAWDLIVERGLLDAPEKRLKRFERQWWARIHPYGNETDANTPRNPYGHWYRSLAGGVDIAEFDPATVANMIYAHLYENASRTHPEHGPRRSGLIPERSESIAKSVPARTAPGGGRLSPPWDASDGAIYLEAGDVAATMLERLEKHFGERHAKLRRICAATLAEHLTRLRREVLHISDGDRLPESLYQLHEQVRRSYSDILKGDQRYLSKKLPSSGDQLVSLVESKRLNREVAALIRLGRVIHYESTAENGPSHTSNVLDHWPSQTDSSRFWLSAGQTEIKRNEAFVRIWRGILARAARTATDWADPERAIPRDVLGAKQLSEAVTNITDTAFDRKAKLLFGNRSDLLTSLPLERKRQVLDLALRGLGQLRNNAFHFVGLEAFLASLRGLDGIADADTRTVLDHIWRDDTKDRNTRLVQTIRASNAPAYFSRQEMEGFVSSIARTPAVFLELPAFGRILRRASVAWTIDRYRLTLPAPKAVGEPVAAECQRVCLGLIYDRAFGDWLQVLETERLRDCVDRAVTRASVEARRVTRDDTVNARTIGKFKITQGDTLESFFSRLTAAVTRELRQTDARKQTKRAASKHLDDLRCDVVAQLFEIYLKEADLGWLLSGFQTRKPTGASKTDAAFCPPPSSAQTFQAWEPILYFILHLVPVDTTTRLAHQVGRFRDGGQIDTGLIEGLQRTLDLYRVMHDAKFAGAASGLRPDEMRSILLKTGLYSGATEGTELAFETRGLREFFRFGDHHLFTTDFAQNPVTRDQFHEIKSLRADLALAQDRRSALHAEWVSNGKALSGAKHDEYRALLNRIERGRHLSDHAELRDHLRLHGILIDVLARLLDFAGQWERDLYFTTLALIHLAGTTPQDAFDDRRGWHAVRTGQILAALRSTRDTPEMQDILAKLAMVFNIDMPGVRGANVRTRNDLAHFNCLHTPAASIDLTALINRTRALMHYDRKQENAVSKSVIELLDRHKLVLSWTFSGGQLGKSTVRPKVIRHLEQPEVKECLVSTAFSAAVGRLFGATEKDG
;
A
#
# COMPACT_ATOMS: atom_id res chain seq x y z
N MET A 1 1.99 28.91 23.19
CA MET A 1 1.15 27.73 23.51
C MET A 1 0.86 26.95 22.23
N ARG A 2 0.73 25.61 22.20
CA ARG A 2 0.29 24.87 21.00
C ARG A 2 -1.19 24.54 21.09
N ILE A 3 -1.97 24.95 20.09
CA ILE A 3 -3.38 24.55 19.95
C ILE A 3 -3.46 23.07 19.60
N VAL A 4 -4.44 22.38 20.18
CA VAL A 4 -4.81 21.01 19.81
C VAL A 4 -5.22 21.03 18.35
N LYS A 5 -4.53 20.29 17.47
CA LYS A 5 -4.87 20.26 16.04
C LYS A 5 -6.32 19.79 15.88
N PRO A 6 -7.11 20.39 14.98
CA PRO A 6 -8.44 19.89 14.65
C PRO A 6 -8.38 18.39 14.33
N HIS A 7 -9.19 17.60 15.03
CA HIS A 7 -9.41 16.19 14.70
C HIS A 7 -10.58 16.14 13.72
N GLY A 8 -10.34 15.69 12.49
CA GLY A 8 -11.34 15.70 11.41
C GLY A 8 -10.74 15.34 10.05
N THR A 9 -11.58 15.17 9.04
CA THR A 9 -11.15 14.97 7.64
C THR A 9 -10.95 16.35 7.01
N SER A 10 -9.78 16.62 6.42
CA SER A 10 -9.55 17.89 5.75
C SER A 10 -9.78 17.75 4.26
N GLU A 11 -10.58 18.66 3.70
CA GLU A 11 -10.79 18.79 2.26
C GLU A 11 -10.28 20.16 1.81
N THR A 12 -10.17 20.36 0.50
CA THR A 12 -9.66 21.60 -0.07
C THR A 12 -10.60 22.01 -1.19
N HIS A 13 -11.08 23.25 -1.14
CA HIS A 13 -11.95 23.84 -2.15
C HIS A 13 -11.37 25.18 -2.59
N PHE A 14 -11.81 25.66 -3.74
CA PHE A 14 -11.61 27.05 -4.12
C PHE A 14 -12.62 27.92 -3.34
N ASP A 15 -12.14 29.00 -2.74
CA ASP A 15 -13.03 30.05 -2.20
C ASP A 15 -13.62 30.90 -3.34
N LYS A 16 -14.50 31.85 -2.99
CA LYS A 16 -15.14 32.76 -3.97
C LYS A 16 -14.11 33.62 -4.72
N GLU A 17 -12.91 33.77 -4.17
CA GLU A 17 -11.79 34.52 -4.75
C GLU A 17 -10.81 33.61 -5.53
N GLY A 18 -11.13 32.33 -5.73
CA GLY A 18 -10.31 31.38 -6.49
C GLY A 18 -9.04 30.90 -5.76
N ARG A 19 -8.94 31.11 -4.45
CA ARG A 19 -7.82 30.64 -3.62
C ARG A 19 -8.16 29.28 -3.02
N ILE A 20 -7.18 28.39 -2.93
CA ILE A 20 -7.40 27.07 -2.31
C ILE A 20 -7.44 27.26 -0.79
N ARG A 21 -8.58 26.94 -0.18
CA ARG A 21 -8.72 26.87 1.27
C ARG A 21 -8.91 25.45 1.73
N ARG A 22 -8.31 25.14 2.87
CA ARG A 22 -8.59 23.88 3.59
C ARG A 22 -9.87 24.06 4.41
N TYR A 23 -10.76 23.07 4.33
CA TYR A 23 -11.93 22.91 5.19
C TYR A 23 -11.76 21.67 6.05
N VAL A 24 -12.46 21.61 7.19
CA VAL A 24 -12.39 20.50 8.14
C VAL A 24 -13.79 19.96 8.40
N HIS A 25 -13.93 18.66 8.21
CA HIS A 25 -15.12 17.89 8.53
C HIS A 25 -15.05 17.41 9.97
N SER A 26 -16.19 17.49 10.68
CA SER A 26 -16.33 16.83 11.97
C SER A 26 -16.32 15.32 11.78
N ASP A 27 -15.77 14.58 12.76
CA ASP A 27 -15.74 13.12 12.75
C ASP A 27 -17.15 12.47 12.94
N SER A 28 -18.22 13.27 13.00
CA SER A 28 -19.62 12.84 13.10
C SER A 28 -20.42 13.37 11.91
N PHE A 29 -21.01 12.47 11.13
CA PHE A 29 -21.77 12.79 9.92
C PHE A 29 -23.29 12.84 10.20
N PRO A 30 -24.07 13.65 9.47
CA PRO A 30 -23.67 14.68 8.51
C PRO A 30 -23.23 15.97 9.21
N CYS A 31 -22.09 16.53 8.79
CA CYS A 31 -21.71 17.91 9.09
C CYS A 31 -21.17 18.54 7.82
N GLU A 32 -21.58 19.78 7.55
CA GLU A 32 -21.00 20.60 6.49
C GLU A 32 -19.50 20.84 6.77
N PRO A 33 -18.66 20.92 5.73
CA PRO A 33 -17.26 21.31 5.88
C PRO A 33 -17.18 22.72 6.45
N LEU A 34 -16.53 22.88 7.60
CA LEU A 34 -16.32 24.19 8.21
C LEU A 34 -14.91 24.69 7.92
N GLU A 35 -14.75 26.00 7.83
CA GLU A 35 -13.40 26.58 7.84
C GLU A 35 -12.68 26.22 9.14
N PRO A 36 -11.34 26.04 9.16
CA PRO A 36 -10.60 25.66 10.35
C PRO A 36 -10.85 26.60 11.54
N LYS A 37 -11.10 27.89 11.29
CA LYS A 37 -11.42 28.88 12.32
C LYS A 37 -12.77 28.56 12.96
N GLU A 38 -13.79 28.44 12.13
CA GLU A 38 -15.14 28.09 12.58
C GLU A 38 -15.18 26.73 13.27
N PHE A 39 -14.47 25.74 12.72
CA PHE A 39 -14.32 24.43 13.34
C PHE A 39 -13.63 24.51 14.71
N ALA A 40 -12.58 25.31 14.83
CA ALA A 40 -11.85 25.49 16.08
C ALA A 40 -12.65 26.23 17.15
N THR A 41 -13.59 27.11 16.76
CA THR A 41 -14.40 27.90 17.67
C THR A 41 -15.73 27.23 18.03
N ARG A 42 -16.31 26.41 17.15
CA ARG A 42 -17.64 25.80 17.35
C ARG A 42 -17.60 24.33 17.77
N HIS A 43 -16.55 23.58 17.44
CA HIS A 43 -16.55 22.13 17.69
C HIS A 43 -16.35 21.81 19.19
N PRO A 44 -17.36 21.24 19.89
CA PRO A 44 -17.37 21.20 21.37
C PRO A 44 -16.16 20.52 22.00
N LYS A 45 -15.73 19.37 21.44
CA LYS A 45 -14.56 18.63 21.97
C LYS A 45 -13.25 19.41 21.79
N LEU A 46 -13.17 20.23 20.76
CA LEU A 46 -11.95 20.98 20.43
C LEU A 46 -11.86 22.22 21.32
N VAL A 47 -12.96 22.93 21.52
CA VAL A 47 -13.09 24.02 22.50
C VAL A 47 -12.68 23.53 23.89
N ILE A 48 -13.30 22.44 24.38
CA ILE A 48 -12.96 21.82 25.68
C ILE A 48 -11.46 21.49 25.75
N ALA A 49 -10.89 20.88 24.70
CA ALA A 49 -9.49 20.49 24.70
C ALA A 49 -8.53 21.71 24.72
N GLN A 50 -8.88 22.80 24.04
CA GLN A 50 -8.08 24.03 24.01
C GLN A 50 -8.09 24.75 25.36
N TRP A 51 -9.26 24.88 25.98
CA TRP A 51 -9.44 25.49 27.28
C TRP A 51 -8.76 24.69 28.40
N VAL A 52 -9.00 23.39 28.48
CA VAL A 52 -8.30 22.51 29.44
C VAL A 52 -6.78 22.60 29.25
N SER A 53 -6.29 22.65 28.00
CA SER A 53 -4.87 22.82 27.74
C SER A 53 -4.33 24.17 28.23
N CYS A 54 -5.13 25.24 28.23
CA CYS A 54 -4.73 26.52 28.83
C CYS A 54 -4.67 26.41 30.35
N ILE A 55 -5.72 25.88 30.97
CA ILE A 55 -5.82 25.67 32.41
C ILE A 55 -4.62 24.85 32.91
N ASP A 56 -4.25 23.77 32.23
CA ASP A 56 -3.09 22.94 32.59
C ASP A 56 -1.74 23.64 32.53
N LYS A 57 -1.66 24.76 31.82
CA LYS A 57 -0.45 25.59 31.72
C LYS A 57 -0.47 26.75 32.71
N VAL A 58 -1.65 27.15 33.20
CA VAL A 58 -1.82 28.12 34.27
C VAL A 58 -1.65 27.44 35.63
N ILE A 59 -2.31 26.30 35.84
CA ILE A 59 -2.23 25.48 37.04
C ILE A 59 -1.74 24.10 36.63
N THR A 60 -0.62 23.65 37.19
CA THR A 60 -0.01 22.37 36.83
C THR A 60 -0.96 21.20 37.10
N ARG A 61 -0.73 20.07 36.42
CA ARG A 61 -1.34 18.78 36.78
C ARG A 61 -0.32 17.94 37.55
N PRO A 62 -0.77 17.05 38.45
CA PRO A 62 0.13 16.06 39.03
C PRO A 62 0.76 15.19 37.93
N HIS A 63 2.04 14.83 38.10
CA HIS A 63 2.76 13.96 37.17
C HIS A 63 2.62 12.48 37.58
N GLY A 64 2.37 11.59 36.61
CA GLY A 64 2.23 10.15 36.85
C GLY A 64 0.92 9.80 37.56
N ASP A 65 0.96 8.81 38.45
CA ASP A 65 -0.19 8.31 39.21
C ASP A 65 -0.43 9.07 40.54
N GLY A 66 0.24 10.23 40.73
CA GLY A 66 0.13 10.99 41.96
C GLY A 66 -1.16 11.81 42.06
N LEU A 67 -1.70 11.95 43.27
CA LEU A 67 -2.83 12.83 43.59
C LEU A 67 -2.42 14.33 43.58
N PRO A 68 -3.35 15.27 43.34
CA PRO A 68 -3.11 16.71 43.49
C PRO A 68 -3.02 17.12 44.97
N SER A 69 -2.37 18.26 45.27
CA SER A 69 -2.54 18.89 46.58
C SER A 69 -3.93 19.54 46.70
N GLU A 70 -4.40 19.78 47.93
CA GLU A 70 -5.69 20.45 48.19
C GLU A 70 -5.76 21.83 47.52
N THR A 71 -4.69 22.62 47.62
CA THR A 71 -4.57 23.93 46.96
C THR A 71 -4.64 23.81 45.43
N GLN A 72 -3.94 22.84 44.85
CA GLN A 72 -3.95 22.61 43.40
C GLN A 72 -5.32 22.14 42.92
N TRP A 73 -6.00 21.29 43.70
CA TRP A 73 -7.36 20.84 43.41
C TRP A 73 -8.35 22.00 43.47
N SER A 74 -8.31 22.81 44.53
CA SER A 74 -9.19 23.96 44.74
C SER A 74 -9.05 25.01 43.62
N LEU A 75 -7.81 25.38 43.28
CA LEU A 75 -7.53 26.31 42.18
C LEU A 75 -8.06 25.80 40.83
N ARG A 76 -7.86 24.50 40.54
CA ARG A 76 -8.36 23.89 39.29
C ARG A 76 -9.89 23.78 39.28
N ASN A 77 -10.51 23.49 40.42
CA ASN A 77 -11.96 23.42 40.54
C ASN A 77 -12.59 24.81 40.34
N GLY A 78 -12.07 25.84 41.02
CA GLY A 78 -12.52 27.22 40.87
C GLY A 78 -12.36 27.73 39.44
N LEU A 79 -11.15 27.61 38.87
CA LEU A 79 -10.89 28.03 37.49
C LEU A 79 -11.68 27.18 36.47
N GLY A 80 -11.82 25.88 36.74
CA GLY A 80 -12.60 24.96 35.92
C GLY A 80 -14.08 25.34 35.86
N LYS A 81 -14.66 25.77 36.99
CA LYS A 81 -16.04 26.26 37.06
C LYS A 81 -16.20 27.58 36.31
N ALA A 82 -15.38 28.58 36.64
CA ALA A 82 -15.46 29.90 36.01
C ALA A 82 -15.25 29.84 34.48
N ALA A 83 -14.32 29.00 34.01
CA ALA A 83 -14.12 28.79 32.59
C ALA A 83 -15.30 28.05 31.92
N TRP A 84 -15.91 27.08 32.59
CA TRP A 84 -17.11 26.40 32.07
C TRP A 84 -18.29 27.36 31.94
N ASP A 85 -18.56 28.15 32.98
CA ASP A 85 -19.64 29.14 33.01
C ASP A 85 -19.44 30.15 31.87
N LEU A 86 -18.22 30.66 31.70
CA LEU A 86 -17.87 31.58 30.61
C LEU A 86 -18.00 30.95 29.21
N ILE A 87 -17.64 29.67 29.05
CA ILE A 87 -17.83 28.92 27.79
C ILE A 87 -19.31 28.83 27.41
N VAL A 88 -20.18 28.58 28.40
CA VAL A 88 -21.64 28.47 28.21
C VAL A 88 -22.26 29.83 27.97
N GLU A 89 -21.91 30.84 28.77
CA GLU A 89 -22.38 32.23 28.65
C GLU A 89 -22.07 32.81 27.26
N ARG A 90 -20.85 32.58 26.76
CA ARG A 90 -20.41 33.05 25.44
C ARG A 90 -20.92 32.19 24.28
N GLY A 91 -21.71 31.14 24.55
CA GLY A 91 -22.28 30.27 23.52
C GLY A 91 -21.24 29.52 22.69
N LEU A 92 -20.07 29.19 23.27
CA LEU A 92 -18.95 28.59 22.52
C LEU A 92 -19.16 27.10 22.20
N LEU A 93 -20.17 26.45 22.78
CA LEU A 93 -20.55 25.06 22.52
C LEU A 93 -21.85 25.01 21.74
N ASP A 94 -21.76 24.75 20.44
CA ASP A 94 -22.92 24.55 19.58
C ASP A 94 -23.56 23.17 19.86
N ALA A 95 -24.44 23.10 20.86
CA ALA A 95 -25.06 21.85 21.28
C ALA A 95 -26.43 22.05 21.98
N PRO A 96 -27.42 21.16 21.74
CA PRO A 96 -28.66 21.13 22.51
C PRO A 96 -28.40 20.91 24.01
N GLU A 97 -29.30 21.39 24.87
CA GLU A 97 -29.18 21.33 26.34
C GLU A 97 -28.87 19.93 26.89
N LYS A 98 -29.51 18.89 26.34
CA LYS A 98 -29.24 17.47 26.70
C LYS A 98 -27.79 17.05 26.41
N ARG A 99 -27.15 17.61 25.39
CA ARG A 99 -25.73 17.36 25.06
C ARG A 99 -24.78 18.21 25.90
N LEU A 100 -25.18 19.41 26.35
CA LEU A 100 -24.37 20.25 27.24
C LEU A 100 -24.01 19.52 28.54
N LYS A 101 -24.97 18.86 29.20
CA LYS A 101 -24.71 18.01 30.39
C LYS A 101 -23.71 16.89 30.15
N ARG A 102 -23.62 16.37 28.92
CA ARG A 102 -22.61 15.37 28.55
C ARG A 102 -21.23 16.00 28.39
N PHE A 103 -21.17 17.18 27.80
CA PHE A 103 -19.91 17.93 27.64
C PHE A 103 -19.39 18.45 28.98
N GLU A 104 -20.27 18.84 29.89
CA GLU A 104 -19.93 19.21 31.26
C GLU A 104 -19.26 18.06 32.01
N ARG A 105 -19.82 16.84 31.91
CA ARG A 105 -19.17 15.63 32.46
C ARG A 105 -17.80 15.37 31.85
N GLN A 106 -17.64 15.58 30.54
CA GLN A 106 -16.34 15.44 29.86
C GLN A 106 -15.35 16.53 30.27
N TRP A 107 -15.83 17.74 30.52
CA TRP A 107 -15.06 18.86 31.01
C TRP A 107 -14.48 18.53 32.39
N TRP A 108 -15.34 18.17 33.34
CA TRP A 108 -14.92 17.86 34.71
C TRP A 108 -13.99 16.65 34.79
N ALA A 109 -14.23 15.60 34.00
CA ALA A 109 -13.32 14.45 33.90
C ALA A 109 -11.92 14.83 33.36
N ARG A 110 -11.79 15.97 32.65
CA ARG A 110 -10.51 16.47 32.14
C ARG A 110 -9.86 17.49 33.06
N ILE A 111 -10.65 18.27 33.80
CA ILE A 111 -10.13 19.16 34.84
C ILE A 111 -9.56 18.33 36.00
N HIS A 112 -10.28 17.27 36.42
CA HIS A 112 -9.90 16.34 37.48
C HIS A 112 -9.81 14.89 36.97
N PRO A 113 -8.78 14.53 36.18
CA PRO A 113 -8.60 13.16 35.70
C PRO A 113 -8.33 12.14 36.83
N TYR A 114 -8.03 12.64 38.04
CA TYR A 114 -7.75 11.90 39.28
C TYR A 114 -8.95 11.87 40.25
N GLY A 115 -10.12 12.37 39.85
CA GLY A 115 -11.31 12.40 40.71
C GLY A 115 -11.23 13.44 41.84
N ASN A 116 -11.85 13.12 42.98
CA ASN A 116 -12.00 14.03 44.13
C ASN A 116 -10.92 13.82 45.21
N GLU A 117 -9.98 12.90 44.99
CA GLU A 117 -8.94 12.59 45.96
C GLU A 117 -7.82 13.64 45.91
N THR A 118 -7.32 14.02 47.08
CA THR A 118 -6.20 14.97 47.27
C THR A 118 -5.18 14.38 48.24
N ASP A 119 -3.91 14.72 48.05
CA ASP A 119 -2.84 14.37 48.99
C ASP A 119 -2.44 15.60 49.80
N ALA A 120 -2.80 15.58 51.09
CA ALA A 120 -2.48 16.66 52.03
C ALA A 120 -0.99 16.74 52.38
N ASN A 121 -0.22 15.66 52.17
CA ASN A 121 1.15 15.54 52.65
C ASN A 121 2.22 15.89 51.61
N THR A 122 1.84 16.08 50.34
CA THR A 122 2.80 16.44 49.29
C THR A 122 2.69 17.93 48.91
N PRO A 123 3.58 18.81 49.41
CA PRO A 123 3.64 20.20 48.96
C PRO A 123 4.08 20.23 47.49
N ARG A 124 3.14 20.59 46.60
CA ARG A 124 3.38 20.75 45.16
C ARG A 124 3.16 22.20 44.78
N ASN A 125 4.08 22.74 43.98
CA ASN A 125 3.91 24.04 43.37
C ASN A 125 2.74 24.00 42.36
N PRO A 126 1.61 24.69 42.63
CA PRO A 126 0.46 24.65 41.74
C PRO A 126 0.67 25.51 40.49
N TYR A 127 1.66 26.41 40.48
CA TYR A 127 1.85 27.40 39.44
C TYR A 127 2.43 26.78 38.16
N GLY A 128 1.67 26.88 37.08
CA GLY A 128 2.12 26.55 35.74
C GLY A 128 2.94 27.67 35.12
N HIS A 129 3.61 27.36 34.00
CA HIS A 129 4.47 28.31 33.29
C HIS A 129 3.73 29.55 32.74
N TRP A 130 2.39 29.51 32.63
CA TRP A 130 1.56 30.63 32.20
C TRP A 130 0.87 31.37 33.35
N TYR A 131 1.07 30.95 34.60
CA TYR A 131 0.41 31.56 35.77
C TYR A 131 0.67 33.06 35.85
N ARG A 132 1.94 33.50 35.79
CA ARG A 132 2.28 34.93 35.82
C ARG A 132 1.63 35.76 34.71
N SER A 133 1.46 35.18 33.53
CA SER A 133 0.94 35.88 32.34
C SER A 133 -0.59 35.99 32.33
N LEU A 134 -1.28 34.95 32.81
CA LEU A 134 -2.75 34.87 32.73
C LEU A 134 -3.46 35.11 34.07
N ALA A 135 -2.74 34.99 35.18
CA ALA A 135 -3.22 35.28 36.53
C ALA A 135 -2.45 36.42 37.20
N GLY A 136 -1.67 37.21 36.45
CA GLY A 136 -0.94 38.37 36.99
C GLY A 136 0.21 38.06 37.96
N GLY A 137 0.41 36.79 38.32
CA GLY A 137 1.39 36.40 39.33
C GLY A 137 0.94 36.71 40.76
N VAL A 138 -0.36 36.94 40.97
CA VAL A 138 -0.96 37.18 42.29
C VAL A 138 -0.82 35.96 43.19
N ASP A 139 -0.77 36.19 44.50
CA ASP A 139 -0.78 35.13 45.50
C ASP A 139 -2.11 34.35 45.45
N ILE A 140 -2.08 33.11 45.92
CA ILE A 140 -3.25 32.20 45.86
C ILE A 140 -4.47 32.79 46.59
N ALA A 141 -4.25 33.58 47.64
CA ALA A 141 -5.32 34.25 48.37
C ALA A 141 -6.04 35.33 47.53
N GLU A 142 -5.37 35.88 46.53
CA GLU A 142 -5.87 36.91 45.61
C GLU A 142 -6.27 36.33 44.24
N PHE A 143 -6.17 35.01 44.06
CA PHE A 143 -6.50 34.36 42.80
C PHE A 143 -8.02 34.41 42.57
N ASP A 144 -8.45 35.22 41.60
CA ASP A 144 -9.85 35.24 41.13
C ASP A 144 -10.02 34.35 39.88
N PRO A 145 -10.72 33.20 40.00
CA PRO A 145 -10.99 32.32 38.88
C PRO A 145 -11.71 32.99 37.69
N ALA A 146 -12.61 33.96 37.95
CA ALA A 146 -13.39 34.62 36.91
C ALA A 146 -12.53 35.55 36.06
N THR A 147 -11.68 36.36 36.70
CA THR A 147 -10.69 37.19 36.01
C THR A 147 -9.73 36.34 35.17
N VAL A 148 -9.22 35.23 35.72
CA VAL A 148 -8.30 34.34 34.99
C VAL A 148 -8.99 33.63 33.83
N ALA A 149 -10.26 33.22 33.97
CA ALA A 149 -11.04 32.64 32.88
C ALA A 149 -11.25 33.64 31.73
N ASN A 150 -11.54 34.91 32.04
CA ASN A 150 -11.62 35.98 31.03
C ASN A 150 -10.27 36.23 30.34
N MET A 151 -9.16 36.18 31.09
CA MET A 151 -7.81 36.27 30.51
C MET A 151 -7.49 35.08 29.58
N ILE A 152 -7.94 33.87 29.92
CA ILE A 152 -7.83 32.70 29.03
C ILE A 152 -8.67 32.90 27.77
N TYR A 153 -9.90 33.41 27.89
CA TYR A 153 -10.74 33.76 26.75
C TYR A 153 -10.05 34.76 25.83
N ALA A 154 -9.58 35.89 26.37
CA ALA A 154 -8.86 36.91 25.62
C ALA A 154 -7.62 36.31 24.93
N HIS A 155 -6.84 35.47 25.63
CA HIS A 155 -5.68 34.79 25.07
C HIS A 155 -6.03 33.87 23.88
N LEU A 156 -7.13 33.12 23.99
CA LEU A 156 -7.56 32.16 22.99
C LEU A 156 -8.22 32.82 21.78
N TYR A 157 -9.09 33.82 21.98
CA TYR A 157 -9.99 34.34 20.95
C TYR A 157 -9.66 35.76 20.48
N GLU A 158 -9.16 36.63 21.35
CA GLU A 158 -9.01 38.06 21.06
C GLU A 158 -7.57 38.49 20.77
N ASN A 159 -6.70 38.41 21.78
CA ASN A 159 -5.32 38.91 21.75
C ASN A 159 -4.40 37.97 22.53
N ALA A 160 -3.57 37.17 21.85
CA ALA A 160 -2.77 36.15 22.53
C ALA A 160 -1.66 36.76 23.39
N SER A 161 -1.81 36.62 24.72
CA SER A 161 -0.77 36.95 25.72
C SER A 161 0.56 36.22 25.47
N ARG A 162 1.67 36.84 25.90
CA ARG A 162 3.02 36.26 25.86
C ARG A 162 3.42 35.77 27.26
N THR A 163 4.29 34.76 27.35
CA THR A 163 4.82 34.27 28.64
C THR A 163 5.56 35.34 29.44
N HIS A 164 5.99 36.38 28.73
CA HIS A 164 6.66 37.59 29.21
C HIS A 164 5.68 38.76 29.01
N PRO A 165 4.90 39.16 30.05
CA PRO A 165 3.88 40.21 29.97
C PRO A 165 4.41 41.53 29.40
N GLU A 166 5.68 41.85 29.65
CA GLU A 166 6.41 43.03 29.21
C GLU A 166 6.42 43.25 27.68
N HIS A 167 6.17 42.21 26.90
CA HIS A 167 6.20 42.28 25.44
C HIS A 167 4.84 42.58 24.79
N GLY A 168 3.81 42.85 25.59
CA GLY A 168 2.44 43.10 25.11
C GLY A 168 1.77 41.89 24.44
N PRO A 169 0.43 41.84 24.39
CA PRO A 169 -0.29 40.77 23.71
C PRO A 169 -0.17 40.89 22.18
N ARG A 170 -0.39 39.78 21.47
CA ARG A 170 -0.46 39.78 19.99
C ARG A 170 -1.78 40.41 19.51
N ARG A 171 -1.80 40.89 18.26
CA ARG A 171 -2.98 41.48 17.58
C ARG A 171 -4.14 40.51 17.34
N SER A 172 -3.95 39.22 17.60
CA SER A 172 -4.95 38.18 17.36
C SER A 172 -4.83 37.12 18.45
N GLY A 173 -5.97 36.53 18.81
CA GLY A 173 -6.06 35.38 19.68
C GLY A 173 -5.36 34.18 19.06
N LEU A 174 -5.01 33.23 19.92
CA LEU A 174 -4.27 32.04 19.51
C LEU A 174 -5.06 31.20 18.49
N ILE A 175 -6.38 31.05 18.68
CA ILE A 175 -7.25 30.24 17.83
C ILE A 175 -7.37 30.83 16.42
N PRO A 176 -7.73 32.11 16.23
CA PRO A 176 -7.76 32.71 14.91
C PRO A 176 -6.40 32.63 14.19
N GLU A 177 -5.30 33.01 14.85
CA GLU A 177 -3.94 33.03 14.24
C GLU A 177 -3.56 31.62 13.74
N ARG A 178 -3.82 30.60 14.56
CA ARG A 178 -3.47 29.23 14.20
C ARG A 178 -4.40 28.63 13.18
N SER A 179 -5.68 28.95 13.26
CA SER A 179 -6.68 28.46 12.31
C SER A 179 -6.44 29.04 10.92
N GLU A 180 -6.08 30.32 10.84
CA GLU A 180 -5.65 30.96 9.60
C GLU A 180 -4.38 30.31 9.05
N SER A 181 -3.39 30.01 9.91
CA SER A 181 -2.21 29.24 9.51
C SER A 181 -2.57 27.84 8.98
N ILE A 182 -3.55 27.15 9.56
CA ILE A 182 -4.00 25.81 9.11
C ILE A 182 -4.78 25.90 7.80
N ALA A 183 -5.64 26.92 7.66
CA ALA A 183 -6.42 27.20 6.46
C ALA A 183 -5.51 27.53 5.28
N LYS A 184 -4.45 28.32 5.52
CA LYS A 184 -3.39 28.66 4.55
C LYS A 184 -2.39 27.52 4.32
N SER A 185 -2.28 26.57 5.25
CA SER A 185 -1.40 25.39 5.14
C SER A 185 -1.98 24.32 4.21
N VAL A 186 -2.45 24.73 3.04
CA VAL A 186 -2.60 23.87 1.88
C VAL A 186 -1.18 23.61 1.35
N PRO A 187 -0.85 22.44 0.76
CA PRO A 187 0.38 22.33 -0.01
C PRO A 187 0.39 23.49 -1.00
N ALA A 188 1.25 24.48 -0.76
CA ALA A 188 1.15 25.77 -1.43
C ALA A 188 1.21 25.56 -2.95
N ARG A 189 0.59 26.49 -3.70
CA ARG A 189 1.12 26.92 -4.98
C ARG A 189 2.54 27.42 -4.71
N THR A 190 3.50 26.54 -4.42
CA THR A 190 4.89 26.90 -4.65
C THR A 190 4.98 26.93 -6.16
N ALA A 191 4.63 28.08 -6.73
CA ALA A 191 5.27 28.50 -7.96
C ALA A 191 6.76 28.27 -7.67
N PRO A 192 7.43 27.30 -8.33
CA PRO A 192 8.87 27.17 -8.19
C PRO A 192 9.43 28.56 -8.47
N GLY A 193 10.41 29.05 -7.71
CA GLY A 193 10.88 30.44 -7.79
C GLY A 193 11.39 30.79 -9.20
N GLY A 194 10.47 31.12 -10.12
CA GLY A 194 10.72 31.22 -11.56
C GLY A 194 11.35 29.98 -12.21
N GLY A 195 11.19 28.76 -11.65
CA GLY A 195 11.92 27.58 -12.14
C GLY A 195 13.44 27.63 -11.89
N ARG A 196 13.92 28.47 -10.96
CA ARG A 196 15.35 28.54 -10.57
C ARG A 196 15.75 27.32 -9.74
N LEU A 197 16.36 26.34 -10.42
CA LEU A 197 16.99 25.18 -9.77
C LEU A 197 18.29 25.57 -9.05
N SER A 198 19.02 26.57 -9.55
CA SER A 198 20.24 27.10 -8.90
C SER A 198 19.93 27.85 -7.61
N PRO A 199 20.73 27.70 -6.55
CA PRO A 199 20.56 28.47 -5.31
C PRO A 199 20.65 29.98 -5.58
N PRO A 200 19.98 30.79 -4.73
CA PRO A 200 20.10 32.25 -4.77
C PRO A 200 21.43 32.75 -4.15
N TRP A 201 22.29 31.82 -3.72
CA TRP A 201 23.65 32.04 -3.27
C TRP A 201 24.61 31.25 -4.15
N ASP A 202 25.88 31.68 -4.23
CA ASP A 202 26.92 31.02 -5.02
C ASP A 202 28.03 30.39 -4.15
N ALA A 203 29.11 29.92 -4.79
CA ALA A 203 30.25 29.34 -4.09
C ALA A 203 31.01 30.36 -3.22
N SER A 204 30.99 31.64 -3.60
CA SER A 204 31.59 32.73 -2.82
C SER A 204 30.80 32.97 -1.53
N ASP A 205 29.48 33.00 -1.62
CA ASP A 205 28.62 33.07 -0.43
C ASP A 205 28.86 31.89 0.51
N GLY A 206 29.04 30.68 -0.04
CA GLY A 206 29.42 29.49 0.72
C GLY A 206 30.76 29.65 1.44
N ALA A 207 31.79 30.13 0.74
CA ALA A 207 33.11 30.38 1.31
C ALA A 207 33.06 31.41 2.44
N ILE A 208 32.41 32.56 2.22
CA ILE A 208 32.23 33.62 3.24
C ILE A 208 31.48 33.06 4.46
N TYR A 209 30.46 32.22 4.24
CA TYR A 209 29.72 31.58 5.32
C TYR A 209 30.59 30.66 6.16
N LEU A 210 31.54 29.94 5.54
CA LEU A 210 32.46 29.04 6.21
C LEU A 210 33.62 29.76 6.91
N GLU A 211 34.08 30.88 6.34
CA GLU A 211 35.11 31.76 6.93
C GLU A 211 34.66 32.37 8.27
N ALA A 212 33.37 32.71 8.41
CA ALA A 212 32.77 33.13 9.69
C ALA A 212 32.77 32.01 10.78
N GLY A 213 33.22 30.81 10.44
CA GLY A 213 33.52 29.68 11.30
C GLY A 213 32.63 28.46 11.02
N ASP A 214 33.19 27.25 11.23
CA ASP A 214 32.48 25.99 11.03
C ASP A 214 31.36 25.80 12.07
N VAL A 215 30.19 26.32 11.72
CA VAL A 215 28.98 26.22 12.54
C VAL A 215 28.52 24.77 12.67
N ALA A 216 28.87 23.87 11.74
CA ALA A 216 28.48 22.47 11.82
C ALA A 216 29.27 21.71 12.87
N ALA A 217 30.60 21.86 12.86
CA ALA A 217 31.47 21.30 13.90
C ALA A 217 31.10 21.85 15.28
N THR A 218 30.90 23.18 15.38
CA THR A 218 30.48 23.83 16.63
C THR A 218 29.13 23.29 17.13
N MET A 219 28.17 23.09 16.21
CA MET A 219 26.85 22.56 16.54
C MET A 219 26.92 21.10 17.00
N LEU A 220 27.73 20.27 16.34
CA LEU A 220 27.90 18.87 16.69
C LEU A 220 28.47 18.74 18.10
N GLU A 221 29.56 19.45 18.39
CA GLU A 221 30.22 19.44 19.70
C GLU A 221 29.26 19.87 20.82
N ARG A 222 28.50 20.95 20.60
CA ARG A 222 27.54 21.45 21.59
C ARG A 222 26.35 20.51 21.78
N LEU A 223 25.83 19.90 20.72
CA LEU A 223 24.68 19.00 20.82
C LEU A 223 25.04 17.63 21.39
N GLU A 224 26.25 17.13 21.14
CA GLU A 224 26.75 15.86 21.67
C GLU A 224 26.71 15.80 23.20
N LYS A 225 27.10 16.90 23.85
CA LYS A 225 27.06 17.06 25.31
C LYS A 225 25.64 16.97 25.90
N HIS A 226 24.61 17.02 25.07
CA HIS A 226 23.21 17.07 25.48
C HIS A 226 22.34 15.99 24.82
N PHE A 227 22.92 14.97 24.19
CA PHE A 227 22.14 13.85 23.65
C PHE A 227 21.36 13.12 24.75
N GLY A 228 20.10 12.80 24.46
CA GLY A 228 19.15 12.24 25.44
C GLY A 228 18.33 13.28 26.21
N GLU A 229 18.68 14.57 26.13
CA GLU A 229 17.90 15.62 26.78
C GLU A 229 16.62 16.00 26.02
N ARG A 230 15.75 16.78 26.69
CA ARG A 230 14.49 17.27 26.12
C ARG A 230 14.76 18.07 24.84
N HIS A 231 14.04 17.73 23.78
CA HIS A 231 14.05 18.40 22.47
C HIS A 231 14.00 19.93 22.53
N ALA A 232 13.28 20.53 23.49
CA ALA A 232 13.25 21.98 23.66
C ALA A 232 14.63 22.59 23.99
N LYS A 233 15.45 21.90 24.78
CA LYS A 233 16.81 22.34 25.15
C LYS A 233 17.75 22.27 23.95
N LEU A 234 17.73 21.17 23.19
CA LEU A 234 18.51 21.04 21.95
C LEU A 234 18.19 22.14 20.92
N ARG A 235 16.91 22.53 20.78
CA ARG A 235 16.53 23.65 19.91
C ARG A 235 17.07 25.00 20.38
N ARG A 236 17.12 25.24 21.69
CA ARG A 236 17.67 26.49 22.25
C ARG A 236 19.16 26.58 21.99
N ILE A 237 19.89 25.48 22.22
CA ILE A 237 21.34 25.39 21.92
C ILE A 237 21.56 25.69 20.42
N CYS A 238 20.80 25.04 19.54
CA CYS A 238 20.92 25.25 18.11
C CYS A 238 20.59 26.69 17.69
N ALA A 239 19.53 27.29 18.24
CA ALA A 239 19.18 28.68 17.96
C ALA A 239 20.26 29.66 18.45
N ALA A 240 20.84 29.43 19.63
CA ALA A 240 21.93 30.24 20.17
C ALA A 240 23.20 30.14 19.31
N THR A 241 23.61 28.93 18.93
CA THR A 241 24.78 28.71 18.07
C THR A 241 24.61 29.35 16.68
N LEU A 242 23.42 29.27 16.08
CA LEU A 242 23.15 29.94 14.81
C LEU A 242 23.12 31.47 14.96
N ALA A 243 22.58 32.00 16.05
CA ALA A 243 22.59 33.44 16.32
C ALA A 243 24.02 33.98 16.52
N GLU A 244 24.86 33.26 17.27
CA GLU A 244 26.28 33.58 17.45
C GLU A 244 27.03 33.58 16.10
N HIS A 245 26.74 32.59 15.25
CA HIS A 245 27.35 32.52 13.92
C HIS A 245 26.85 33.63 12.99
N LEU A 246 25.56 33.99 13.03
CA LEU A 246 25.03 35.13 12.28
C LEU A 246 25.71 36.45 12.68
N THR A 247 25.99 36.64 13.97
CA THR A 247 26.74 37.81 14.46
C THR A 247 28.17 37.84 13.95
N ARG A 248 28.85 36.68 13.88
CA ARG A 248 30.18 36.56 13.27
C ARG A 248 30.14 36.87 11.78
N LEU A 249 29.20 36.28 11.05
CA LEU A 249 28.99 36.52 9.62
C LEU A 249 28.76 38.00 9.32
N ARG A 250 28.01 38.71 10.16
CA ARG A 250 27.86 40.17 10.04
C ARG A 250 29.18 40.90 10.23
N ARG A 251 30.03 40.50 11.17
CA ARG A 251 31.33 41.16 11.40
C ARG A 251 32.29 40.96 10.23
N GLU A 252 32.36 39.75 9.70
CA GLU A 252 33.21 39.43 8.54
C GLU A 252 32.78 40.23 7.29
N VAL A 253 31.47 40.35 7.05
CA VAL A 253 30.94 41.00 5.83
C VAL A 253 30.87 42.53 5.94
N LEU A 254 30.56 43.08 7.13
CA LEU A 254 30.36 44.52 7.32
C LEU A 254 31.66 45.33 7.48
N HIS A 255 32.82 44.73 7.24
CA HIS A 255 34.10 45.47 7.16
C HIS A 255 34.21 46.36 5.90
N ILE A 256 33.26 46.24 4.97
CA ILE A 256 33.20 46.99 3.71
C ILE A 256 31.96 47.88 3.78
N SER A 257 32.17 49.19 3.74
CA SER A 257 31.16 50.24 3.90
C SER A 257 29.97 50.09 2.93
N ASP A 258 28.82 49.63 3.43
CA ASP A 258 27.48 50.18 3.17
C ASP A 258 26.36 49.32 3.84
N GLY A 259 25.84 49.81 4.97
CA GLY A 259 24.56 49.38 5.57
C GLY A 259 24.60 48.15 6.49
N ASP A 260 23.85 48.21 7.60
CA ASP A 260 23.66 47.17 8.66
C ASP A 260 23.03 45.82 8.20
N ARG A 261 23.01 45.53 6.89
CA ARG A 261 22.27 44.40 6.31
C ARG A 261 23.22 43.46 5.56
N LEU A 262 23.17 42.18 5.92
CA LEU A 262 23.80 41.11 5.15
C LEU A 262 23.28 41.12 3.70
N PRO A 263 24.13 40.75 2.72
CA PRO A 263 23.67 40.41 1.38
C PRO A 263 22.51 39.40 1.43
N GLU A 264 21.51 39.61 0.57
CA GLU A 264 20.29 38.78 0.55
C GLU A 264 20.63 37.30 0.30
N SER A 265 21.62 37.00 -0.55
CA SER A 265 22.11 35.64 -0.83
C SER A 265 22.61 34.93 0.44
N LEU A 266 23.52 35.56 1.18
CA LEU A 266 24.06 35.06 2.46
C LEU A 266 22.98 34.90 3.53
N TYR A 267 22.06 35.87 3.62
CA TYR A 267 20.94 35.76 4.56
C TYR A 267 20.02 34.58 4.21
N GLN A 268 19.74 34.36 2.92
CA GLN A 268 18.97 33.21 2.47
C GLN A 268 19.70 31.89 2.74
N LEU A 269 21.02 31.81 2.55
CA LEU A 269 21.83 30.64 2.93
C LEU A 269 21.69 30.35 4.43
N HIS A 270 21.85 31.37 5.27
CA HIS A 270 21.71 31.24 6.73
C HIS A 270 20.31 30.74 7.14
N GLU A 271 19.25 31.29 6.54
CA GLU A 271 17.88 30.85 6.81
C GLU A 271 17.64 29.38 6.41
N GLN A 272 18.28 28.92 5.33
CA GLN A 272 18.18 27.53 4.90
C GLN A 272 18.99 26.57 5.77
N VAL A 273 20.15 27.00 6.29
CA VAL A 273 20.89 26.31 7.36
C VAL A 273 20.00 26.16 8.60
N ARG A 274 19.38 27.27 9.06
CA ARG A 274 18.48 27.28 10.22
C ARG A 274 17.30 26.33 10.04
N ARG A 275 16.67 26.32 8.86
CA ARG A 275 15.59 25.38 8.51
C ARG A 275 16.10 23.93 8.53
N SER A 276 17.28 23.68 7.97
CA SER A 276 17.88 22.34 7.92
C SER A 276 18.09 21.73 9.30
N TYR A 277 18.64 22.48 10.25
CA TYR A 277 18.76 22.02 11.64
C TYR A 277 17.41 21.87 12.34
N SER A 278 16.46 22.78 12.11
CA SER A 278 15.11 22.66 12.65
C SER A 278 14.45 21.33 12.25
N ASP A 279 14.65 20.91 11.00
CA ASP A 279 14.10 19.65 10.50
C ASP A 279 14.85 18.41 11.00
N ILE A 280 16.18 18.48 11.15
CA ILE A 280 16.97 17.41 11.79
C ILE A 280 16.48 17.16 13.22
N LEU A 281 16.33 18.23 14.00
CA LEU A 281 15.92 18.16 15.41
C LEU A 281 14.47 17.67 15.58
N LYS A 282 13.59 17.90 14.59
CA LYS A 282 12.21 17.35 14.58
C LYS A 282 12.17 15.82 14.47
N GLY A 283 13.23 15.17 13.98
CA GLY A 283 13.28 13.73 13.76
C GLY A 283 13.57 12.89 15.01
N ASP A 284 13.65 11.56 14.83
CA ASP A 284 14.04 10.61 15.89
C ASP A 284 15.43 10.95 16.43
N GLN A 285 15.50 11.22 17.74
CA GLN A 285 16.71 11.64 18.45
C GLN A 285 17.70 10.51 18.71
N ARG A 286 17.28 9.24 18.64
CA ARG A 286 18.17 8.09 18.87
C ARG A 286 19.34 8.00 17.88
N TYR A 287 19.21 8.67 16.73
CA TYR A 287 20.21 8.71 15.68
C TYR A 287 20.64 10.14 15.35
N LEU A 288 20.53 11.05 16.31
CA LEU A 288 20.79 12.47 16.08
C LEU A 288 22.25 12.73 15.69
N SER A 289 23.20 12.09 16.38
CA SER A 289 24.64 12.14 16.05
C SER A 289 24.92 11.83 14.58
N LYS A 290 24.31 10.76 14.05
CA LYS A 290 24.48 10.31 12.66
C LYS A 290 23.82 11.20 11.62
N LYS A 291 22.96 12.14 12.03
CA LYS A 291 22.19 13.02 11.12
C LYS A 291 22.76 14.43 11.04
N LEU A 292 23.58 14.83 12.01
CA LEU A 292 24.19 16.14 12.04
C LEU A 292 25.38 16.15 11.05
N PRO A 293 25.52 17.20 10.23
CA PRO A 293 26.72 17.37 9.42
C PRO A 293 27.93 17.56 10.34
N SER A 294 29.05 16.92 10.02
CA SER A 294 30.26 16.99 10.82
C SER A 294 31.21 18.12 10.42
N SER A 295 30.98 18.74 9.26
CA SER A 295 31.74 19.88 8.76
C SER A 295 30.85 20.88 8.03
N GLY A 296 31.35 22.10 7.87
CA GLY A 296 30.68 23.16 7.15
C GLY A 296 30.37 22.79 5.69
N ASP A 297 31.28 22.14 4.98
CA ASP A 297 31.05 21.65 3.61
C ASP A 297 29.88 20.66 3.55
N GLN A 298 29.82 19.72 4.49
CA GLN A 298 28.70 18.78 4.59
C GLN A 298 27.38 19.50 4.87
N LEU A 299 27.42 20.60 5.64
CA LEU A 299 26.24 21.40 5.93
C LEU A 299 25.75 22.15 4.67
N VAL A 300 26.64 22.82 3.93
CA VAL A 300 26.30 23.52 2.69
C VAL A 300 25.71 22.54 1.67
N SER A 301 26.39 21.42 1.42
CA SER A 301 25.92 20.36 0.53
C SER A 301 24.54 19.80 0.95
N LEU A 302 24.32 19.60 2.25
CA LEU A 302 23.03 19.15 2.77
C LEU A 302 21.92 20.17 2.53
N VAL A 303 22.22 21.46 2.71
CA VAL A 303 21.27 22.57 2.51
C VAL A 303 20.87 22.68 1.04
N GLU A 304 21.84 22.64 0.14
CA GLU A 304 21.64 22.67 -1.31
C GLU A 304 20.82 21.47 -1.78
N SER A 305 21.19 20.26 -1.36
CA SER A 305 20.45 19.03 -1.68
C SER A 305 18.99 19.10 -1.19
N LYS A 306 18.74 19.60 0.03
CA LYS A 306 17.38 19.79 0.55
C LYS A 306 16.59 20.87 -0.18
N ARG A 307 17.23 21.92 -0.67
CA ARG A 307 16.58 22.95 -1.49
C ARG A 307 16.22 22.37 -2.86
N LEU A 308 17.18 21.79 -3.56
CA LEU A 308 16.98 21.18 -4.88
C LEU A 308 15.85 20.14 -4.84
N ASN A 309 15.85 19.26 -3.82
CA ASN A 309 14.78 18.27 -3.62
C ASN A 309 13.38 18.89 -3.52
N ARG A 310 13.24 20.06 -2.87
CA ARG A 310 11.96 20.77 -2.75
C ARG A 310 11.53 21.41 -4.06
N GLU A 311 12.46 22.03 -4.79
CA GLU A 311 12.18 22.65 -6.09
C GLU A 311 11.77 21.58 -7.12
N VAL A 312 12.50 20.48 -7.19
CA VAL A 312 12.17 19.35 -8.07
C VAL A 312 10.82 18.75 -7.71
N ALA A 313 10.52 18.58 -6.42
CA ALA A 313 9.20 18.11 -5.98
C ALA A 313 8.06 19.09 -6.34
N ALA A 314 8.34 20.40 -6.43
CA ALA A 314 7.37 21.39 -6.89
C ALA A 314 7.15 21.30 -8.41
N LEU A 315 8.23 21.17 -9.21
CA LEU A 315 8.15 20.96 -10.66
C LEU A 315 7.36 19.69 -11.01
N ILE A 316 7.68 18.57 -10.36
CA ILE A 316 6.94 17.30 -10.56
C ILE A 316 5.44 17.47 -10.27
N ARG A 317 5.07 18.27 -9.27
CA ARG A 317 3.65 18.53 -8.95
C ARG A 317 2.98 19.41 -9.99
N LEU A 318 3.65 20.48 -10.42
CA LEU A 318 3.12 21.37 -11.46
C LEU A 318 2.92 20.62 -12.78
N GLY A 319 3.94 19.89 -13.24
CA GLY A 319 3.87 19.08 -14.46
C GLY A 319 2.80 18.00 -14.41
N ARG A 320 2.57 17.42 -13.23
CA ARG A 320 1.47 16.51 -13.01
C ARG A 320 0.12 17.20 -13.19
N VAL A 321 -0.06 18.36 -12.60
CA VAL A 321 -1.31 19.14 -12.77
C VAL A 321 -1.51 19.50 -14.23
N ILE A 322 -0.48 19.97 -14.93
CA ILE A 322 -0.52 20.27 -16.38
C ILE A 322 -1.00 19.05 -17.16
N HIS A 323 -0.40 17.88 -16.96
CA HIS A 323 -0.78 16.67 -17.69
C HIS A 323 -2.26 16.28 -17.51
N TYR A 324 -2.77 16.37 -16.28
CA TYR A 324 -4.16 16.03 -16.02
C TYR A 324 -5.14 17.13 -16.45
N GLU A 325 -4.76 18.40 -16.35
CA GLU A 325 -5.55 19.55 -16.82
C GLU A 325 -5.65 19.58 -18.35
N SER A 326 -4.62 19.09 -19.06
CA SER A 326 -4.67 18.88 -20.51
C SER A 326 -5.69 17.84 -20.94
N THR A 327 -6.20 17.02 -20.03
CA THR A 327 -7.19 16.00 -20.40
C THR A 327 -8.54 16.67 -20.61
N ALA A 328 -9.11 16.55 -21.81
CA ALA A 328 -10.43 17.08 -22.13
C ALA A 328 -11.47 16.63 -21.10
N GLU A 329 -12.49 17.46 -20.87
CA GLU A 329 -13.59 17.12 -19.98
C GLU A 329 -14.23 15.81 -20.47
N ASN A 330 -14.12 14.75 -19.66
CA ASN A 330 -14.60 13.39 -19.95
C ASN A 330 -13.74 12.56 -20.95
N GLY A 331 -12.51 12.99 -21.27
CA GLY A 331 -11.59 12.25 -22.14
C GLY A 331 -10.56 11.40 -21.37
N PRO A 332 -9.94 10.40 -22.03
CA PRO A 332 -8.90 9.59 -21.41
C PRO A 332 -7.64 10.39 -21.13
N SER A 333 -7.15 10.29 -19.90
CA SER A 333 -5.84 10.84 -19.54
C SER A 333 -4.74 10.12 -20.31
N HIS A 334 -4.18 10.84 -21.29
CA HIS A 334 -3.20 10.35 -22.25
C HIS A 334 -2.12 11.41 -22.48
N THR A 335 -0.91 10.99 -22.83
CA THR A 335 0.21 11.91 -23.04
C THR A 335 0.06 12.74 -24.31
N SER A 336 -0.71 12.30 -25.30
CA SER A 336 -1.04 13.13 -26.48
C SER A 336 -1.79 14.41 -26.12
N ASN A 337 -2.57 14.39 -25.03
CA ASN A 337 -3.42 15.50 -24.63
C ASN A 337 -2.63 16.79 -24.38
N VAL A 338 -1.36 16.70 -23.97
CA VAL A 338 -0.54 17.91 -23.74
C VAL A 338 -0.13 18.62 -25.03
N LEU A 339 -0.15 17.91 -26.17
CA LEU A 339 0.00 18.52 -27.48
C LEU A 339 -1.34 19.13 -27.90
N ASP A 340 -2.44 18.40 -27.72
CA ASP A 340 -3.72 18.82 -28.29
C ASP A 340 -4.43 19.90 -27.44
N HIS A 341 -4.17 19.95 -26.12
CA HIS A 341 -4.88 20.78 -25.13
C HIS A 341 -3.92 21.32 -24.05
N TRP A 342 -2.97 22.18 -24.41
CA TRP A 342 -2.06 22.79 -23.44
C TRP A 342 -2.76 23.84 -22.56
N PRO A 343 -2.73 23.75 -21.22
CA PRO A 343 -3.44 24.67 -20.36
C PRO A 343 -2.76 26.04 -20.30
N SER A 344 -3.52 27.10 -20.57
CA SER A 344 -3.06 28.49 -20.43
C SER A 344 -2.94 28.94 -18.98
N GLN A 345 -3.73 28.34 -18.07
CA GLN A 345 -3.66 28.57 -16.63
C GLN A 345 -3.81 27.26 -15.87
N THR A 346 -2.92 27.01 -14.91
CA THR A 346 -3.00 25.83 -14.04
C THR A 346 -3.49 26.16 -12.62
N ASP A 347 -3.58 27.44 -12.29
CA ASP A 347 -3.76 27.93 -10.93
C ASP A 347 -5.12 27.53 -10.31
N SER A 348 -6.16 27.48 -11.13
CA SER A 348 -7.54 27.09 -10.78
C SER A 348 -7.81 25.60 -11.01
N SER A 349 -6.81 24.80 -11.36
CA SER A 349 -7.00 23.38 -11.66
C SER A 349 -7.59 22.62 -10.46
N ARG A 350 -8.64 21.82 -10.71
CA ARG A 350 -9.23 20.89 -9.73
C ARG A 350 -8.22 19.85 -9.23
N PHE A 351 -7.16 19.60 -9.99
CA PHE A 351 -6.11 18.65 -9.64
C PHE A 351 -5.18 19.13 -8.54
N TRP A 352 -5.22 20.42 -8.17
CA TRP A 352 -4.61 20.88 -6.91
C TRP A 352 -5.38 20.44 -5.67
N LEU A 353 -6.67 20.12 -5.81
CA LEU A 353 -7.55 19.75 -4.72
C LEU A 353 -7.37 18.28 -4.32
N SER A 354 -7.78 17.96 -3.09
CA SER A 354 -7.66 16.62 -2.51
C SER A 354 -8.41 15.54 -3.31
N ALA A 355 -9.54 15.89 -3.95
CA ALA A 355 -10.29 15.01 -4.83
C ALA A 355 -9.49 14.64 -6.08
N GLY A 356 -9.00 15.64 -6.83
CA GLY A 356 -8.16 15.41 -8.01
C GLY A 356 -6.86 14.67 -7.67
N GLN A 357 -6.22 14.98 -6.54
CA GLN A 357 -5.05 14.22 -6.06
C GLN A 357 -5.35 12.76 -5.70
N THR A 358 -6.60 12.43 -5.39
CA THR A 358 -7.04 11.05 -5.12
C THR A 358 -7.27 10.29 -6.41
N GLU A 359 -7.91 10.93 -7.40
CA GLU A 359 -8.10 10.41 -8.76
C GLU A 359 -6.76 10.06 -9.42
N ILE A 360 -5.82 11.01 -9.43
CA ILE A 360 -4.45 10.81 -9.91
C ILE A 360 -3.80 9.57 -9.27
N LYS A 361 -3.90 9.43 -7.95
CA LYS A 361 -3.29 8.30 -7.23
C LYS A 361 -3.94 6.97 -7.58
N ARG A 362 -5.24 6.94 -7.86
CA ARG A 362 -5.95 5.73 -8.31
C ARG A 362 -5.40 5.30 -9.67
N ASN A 363 -5.31 6.21 -10.64
CA ASN A 363 -4.74 5.95 -11.96
C ASN A 363 -3.29 5.45 -11.87
N GLU A 364 -2.43 6.16 -11.13
CA GLU A 364 -1.03 5.75 -10.96
C GLU A 364 -0.88 4.37 -10.26
N ALA A 365 -1.77 4.04 -9.32
CA ALA A 365 -1.74 2.76 -8.63
C ALA A 365 -2.14 1.59 -9.55
N PHE A 366 -3.11 1.82 -10.44
CA PHE A 366 -3.49 0.84 -11.47
C PHE A 366 -2.31 0.52 -12.39
N VAL A 367 -1.70 1.56 -12.97
CA VAL A 367 -0.56 1.41 -13.90
C VAL A 367 0.60 0.63 -13.25
N ARG A 368 0.84 0.85 -11.95
CA ARG A 368 1.86 0.09 -11.19
C ARG A 368 1.55 -1.40 -11.12
N ILE A 369 0.32 -1.77 -10.74
CA ILE A 369 -0.07 -3.19 -10.66
C ILE A 369 0.02 -3.83 -12.04
N TRP A 370 -0.39 -3.10 -13.08
CA TRP A 370 -0.35 -3.56 -14.44
C TRP A 370 1.08 -3.80 -14.96
N ARG A 371 2.01 -2.87 -14.71
CA ARG A 371 3.44 -3.08 -15.03
C ARG A 371 4.01 -4.33 -14.37
N GLY A 372 3.66 -4.60 -13.11
CA GLY A 372 4.09 -5.81 -12.42
C GLY A 372 3.56 -7.11 -13.06
N ILE A 373 2.38 -7.08 -13.68
CA ILE A 373 1.81 -8.22 -14.42
C ILE A 373 2.53 -8.43 -15.73
N LEU A 374 2.72 -7.35 -16.49
CA LEU A 374 3.41 -7.39 -17.78
C LEU A 374 4.86 -7.83 -17.65
N ALA A 375 5.52 -7.47 -16.55
CA ALA A 375 6.85 -7.97 -16.22
C ALA A 375 6.90 -9.50 -16.11
N ARG A 376 5.90 -10.08 -15.43
CA ARG A 376 5.78 -11.55 -15.28
C ARG A 376 5.47 -12.21 -16.61
N ALA A 377 4.52 -11.67 -17.36
CA ALA A 377 4.18 -12.14 -18.70
C ALA A 377 5.40 -12.10 -19.63
N ALA A 378 6.19 -11.01 -19.60
CA ALA A 378 7.36 -10.85 -20.44
C ALA A 378 8.39 -11.92 -20.17
N ARG A 379 8.62 -12.27 -18.89
CA ARG A 379 9.53 -13.36 -18.55
C ARG A 379 9.05 -14.70 -19.08
N THR A 380 7.77 -15.03 -18.91
CA THR A 380 7.19 -16.28 -19.43
C THR A 380 7.19 -16.31 -20.96
N ALA A 381 6.97 -15.18 -21.62
CA ALA A 381 7.06 -15.04 -23.07
C ALA A 381 8.50 -15.24 -23.56
N THR A 382 9.51 -14.71 -22.85
CA THR A 382 10.92 -14.97 -23.16
C THR A 382 11.26 -16.45 -23.04
N ASP A 383 10.83 -17.12 -21.97
CA ASP A 383 11.07 -18.56 -21.81
C ASP A 383 10.36 -19.39 -22.90
N TRP A 384 9.24 -18.91 -23.44
CA TRP A 384 8.59 -19.54 -24.58
C TRP A 384 9.34 -19.31 -25.89
N ALA A 385 9.71 -18.05 -26.17
CA ALA A 385 10.26 -17.63 -27.45
C ALA A 385 11.76 -17.95 -27.60
N ASP A 386 12.48 -18.01 -26.48
CA ASP A 386 13.92 -18.25 -26.41
C ASP A 386 14.27 -19.12 -25.18
N PRO A 387 13.86 -20.40 -25.19
CA PRO A 387 14.08 -21.29 -24.05
C PRO A 387 15.55 -21.51 -23.72
N GLU A 388 16.41 -21.53 -24.74
CA GLU A 388 17.86 -21.77 -24.58
C GLU A 388 18.65 -20.48 -24.31
N ARG A 389 17.95 -19.33 -24.22
CA ARG A 389 18.56 -18.01 -23.94
C ARG A 389 19.63 -17.61 -24.97
N ALA A 390 19.42 -17.95 -26.23
CA ALA A 390 20.31 -17.60 -27.31
C ALA A 390 20.26 -16.10 -27.63
N ILE A 391 19.15 -15.43 -27.30
CA ILE A 391 18.93 -14.01 -27.57
C ILE A 391 19.45 -13.18 -26.39
N PRO A 392 20.51 -12.37 -26.58
CA PRO A 392 21.19 -11.67 -25.49
C PRO A 392 20.43 -10.45 -24.95
N ARG A 393 19.20 -10.21 -25.41
CA ARG A 393 18.40 -9.01 -25.11
C ARG A 393 16.91 -9.34 -25.00
N ASP A 394 16.14 -8.36 -24.56
CA ASP A 394 14.68 -8.43 -24.45
C ASP A 394 14.00 -8.84 -25.77
N VAL A 395 13.31 -9.99 -25.75
CA VAL A 395 12.57 -10.58 -26.88
C VAL A 395 11.41 -9.70 -27.38
N LEU A 396 10.96 -8.74 -26.57
CA LEU A 396 9.93 -7.79 -26.96
C LEU A 396 10.50 -6.57 -27.71
N GLY A 397 11.83 -6.49 -27.89
CA GLY A 397 12.47 -5.51 -28.76
C GLY A 397 12.24 -5.83 -30.23
N ALA A 398 11.99 -4.83 -31.08
CA ALA A 398 11.59 -5.02 -32.48
C ALA A 398 12.52 -5.96 -33.28
N LYS A 399 13.85 -5.86 -33.09
CA LYS A 399 14.83 -6.74 -33.77
C LYS A 399 14.80 -8.16 -33.19
N GLN A 400 14.80 -8.27 -31.86
CA GLN A 400 14.84 -9.55 -31.15
C GLN A 400 13.55 -10.34 -31.33
N LEU A 401 12.42 -9.66 -31.47
CA LEU A 401 11.12 -10.28 -31.70
C LEU A 401 11.12 -11.09 -32.99
N SER A 402 11.60 -10.51 -34.09
CA SER A 402 11.70 -11.20 -35.37
C SER A 402 12.63 -12.41 -35.29
N GLU A 403 13.74 -12.28 -34.56
CA GLU A 403 14.71 -13.36 -34.33
C GLU A 403 14.07 -14.50 -33.51
N ALA A 404 13.37 -14.18 -32.43
CA ALA A 404 12.70 -15.16 -31.57
C ALA A 404 11.60 -15.93 -32.32
N VAL A 405 10.79 -15.24 -33.12
CA VAL A 405 9.75 -15.86 -33.95
C VAL A 405 10.35 -16.74 -35.04
N THR A 406 11.46 -16.34 -35.64
CA THR A 406 12.09 -17.13 -36.72
C THR A 406 12.76 -18.39 -36.18
N ASN A 407 13.45 -18.27 -35.04
CA ASN A 407 14.28 -19.32 -34.46
C ASN A 407 13.50 -20.35 -33.63
N ILE A 408 12.21 -20.11 -33.34
CA ILE A 408 11.40 -21.07 -32.59
C ILE A 408 11.26 -22.39 -33.37
N THR A 409 11.48 -23.50 -32.68
CA THR A 409 11.27 -24.85 -33.22
C THR A 409 9.89 -25.38 -32.84
N ASP A 410 9.40 -26.33 -33.63
CA ASP A 410 8.11 -27.00 -33.40
C ASP A 410 8.05 -27.64 -31.99
N THR A 411 9.13 -28.32 -31.61
CA THR A 411 9.26 -29.00 -30.30
C THR A 411 9.31 -28.01 -29.14
N ALA A 412 10.02 -26.89 -29.29
CA ALA A 412 10.10 -25.86 -28.25
C ALA A 412 8.75 -25.17 -28.04
N PHE A 413 8.07 -24.82 -29.14
CA PHE A 413 6.74 -24.23 -29.10
C PHE A 413 5.76 -25.17 -28.40
N ASP A 414 5.69 -26.43 -28.83
CA ASP A 414 4.73 -27.41 -28.32
C ASP A 414 4.92 -27.72 -26.85
N ARG A 415 6.18 -27.85 -26.42
CA ARG A 415 6.53 -28.09 -25.02
C ARG A 415 5.93 -26.99 -24.13
N LYS A 416 6.12 -25.72 -24.51
CA LYS A 416 5.61 -24.61 -23.70
C LYS A 416 4.10 -24.44 -23.85
N ALA A 417 3.53 -24.65 -25.04
CA ALA A 417 2.08 -24.61 -25.24
C ALA A 417 1.35 -25.65 -24.36
N LYS A 418 1.87 -26.87 -24.25
CA LYS A 418 1.34 -27.90 -23.33
C LYS A 418 1.35 -27.46 -21.87
N LEU A 419 2.43 -26.80 -21.44
CA LEU A 419 2.54 -26.28 -20.09
C LEU A 419 1.57 -25.11 -19.83
N LEU A 420 1.36 -24.23 -20.80
CA LEU A 420 0.54 -23.03 -20.62
C LEU A 420 -0.96 -23.30 -20.76
N PHE A 421 -1.36 -24.15 -21.72
CA PHE A 421 -2.75 -24.35 -22.12
C PHE A 421 -3.34 -25.71 -21.74
N GLY A 422 -2.54 -26.64 -21.20
CA GLY A 422 -3.02 -27.93 -20.69
C GLY A 422 -3.78 -28.73 -21.75
N ASN A 423 -4.99 -29.18 -21.42
CA ASN A 423 -5.88 -29.92 -22.32
C ASN A 423 -6.37 -29.11 -23.55
N ARG A 424 -6.04 -27.82 -23.67
CA ARG A 424 -6.29 -27.00 -24.87
C ARG A 424 -5.08 -26.88 -25.78
N SER A 425 -3.94 -27.42 -25.38
CA SER A 425 -2.71 -27.28 -26.14
C SER A 425 -2.78 -27.89 -27.54
N ASP A 426 -3.60 -28.93 -27.77
CA ASP A 426 -3.78 -29.56 -29.08
C ASP A 426 -4.27 -28.59 -30.17
N LEU A 427 -5.05 -27.57 -29.80
CA LEU A 427 -5.48 -26.51 -30.73
C LEU A 427 -4.30 -25.64 -31.23
N LEU A 428 -3.17 -25.68 -30.52
CA LEU A 428 -1.94 -24.93 -30.85
C LEU A 428 -0.84 -25.86 -31.39
N THR A 429 -0.68 -27.06 -30.83
CA THR A 429 0.39 -28.00 -31.20
C THR A 429 0.10 -28.71 -32.52
N SER A 430 -1.16 -28.84 -32.92
CA SER A 430 -1.54 -29.39 -34.24
C SER A 430 -1.33 -28.42 -35.40
N LEU A 431 -1.04 -27.15 -35.12
CA LEU A 431 -0.84 -26.13 -36.14
C LEU A 431 0.48 -26.36 -36.90
N PRO A 432 0.57 -26.01 -38.19
CA PRO A 432 1.85 -26.00 -38.89
C PRO A 432 2.78 -24.94 -38.28
N LEU A 433 4.11 -25.14 -38.39
CA LEU A 433 5.12 -24.28 -37.78
C LEU A 433 4.93 -22.78 -38.11
N GLU A 434 4.60 -22.44 -39.35
CA GLU A 434 4.35 -21.04 -39.74
C GLU A 434 3.18 -20.40 -38.97
N ARG A 435 2.14 -21.19 -38.68
CA ARG A 435 1.02 -20.71 -37.87
C ARG A 435 1.39 -20.63 -36.39
N LYS A 436 2.20 -21.57 -35.88
CA LYS A 436 2.78 -21.49 -34.52
C LYS A 436 3.62 -20.21 -34.35
N ARG A 437 4.40 -19.85 -35.36
CA ARG A 437 5.17 -18.59 -35.41
C ARG A 437 4.25 -17.37 -35.35
N GLN A 438 3.14 -17.36 -36.08
CA GLN A 438 2.16 -16.27 -36.03
C GLN A 438 1.48 -16.14 -34.66
N VAL A 439 1.14 -17.27 -34.02
CA VAL A 439 0.62 -17.29 -32.64
C VAL A 439 1.64 -16.68 -31.66
N LEU A 440 2.92 -17.03 -31.81
CA LEU A 440 3.99 -16.47 -30.98
C LEU A 440 4.22 -14.97 -31.27
N ASP A 441 4.21 -14.56 -32.54
CA ASP A 441 4.32 -13.15 -32.94
C ASP A 441 3.17 -12.31 -32.33
N LEU A 442 1.94 -12.82 -32.37
CA LEU A 442 0.78 -12.21 -31.71
C LEU A 442 1.03 -12.06 -30.19
N ALA A 443 1.53 -13.11 -29.54
CA ALA A 443 1.83 -13.07 -28.11
C ALA A 443 2.84 -11.97 -27.77
N LEU A 444 3.94 -11.91 -28.52
CA LEU A 444 5.04 -10.98 -28.29
C LEU A 444 4.66 -9.54 -28.66
N ARG A 445 3.97 -9.32 -29.78
CA ARG A 445 3.50 -7.98 -30.19
C ARG A 445 2.40 -7.46 -29.28
N GLY A 446 1.41 -8.29 -28.94
CA GLY A 446 0.35 -7.93 -28.01
C GLY A 446 0.90 -7.55 -26.64
N LEU A 447 1.83 -8.36 -26.12
CA LEU A 447 2.49 -8.05 -24.87
C LEU A 447 3.38 -6.79 -24.96
N GLY A 448 4.11 -6.62 -26.05
CA GLY A 448 4.92 -5.42 -26.33
C GLY A 448 4.07 -4.15 -26.35
N GLN A 449 2.92 -4.17 -27.03
CA GLN A 449 1.98 -3.05 -27.08
C GLN A 449 1.43 -2.72 -25.69
N LEU A 450 0.93 -3.71 -24.96
CA LEU A 450 0.42 -3.53 -23.60
C LEU A 450 1.50 -3.00 -22.65
N ARG A 451 2.73 -3.51 -22.79
CA ARG A 451 3.89 -3.06 -22.01
C ARG A 451 4.22 -1.61 -22.31
N ASN A 452 4.38 -1.23 -23.57
CA ASN A 452 4.72 0.14 -23.95
C ASN A 452 3.68 1.13 -23.38
N ASN A 453 2.39 0.82 -23.51
CA ASN A 453 1.33 1.68 -22.97
C ASN A 453 1.37 1.77 -21.43
N ALA A 454 1.71 0.69 -20.73
CA ALA A 454 1.85 0.72 -19.26
C ALA A 454 3.07 1.50 -18.75
N PHE A 455 4.13 1.57 -19.56
CA PHE A 455 5.37 2.28 -19.22
C PHE A 455 5.25 3.80 -19.40
N HIS A 456 4.40 4.24 -20.33
CA HIS A 456 4.36 5.63 -20.82
C HIS A 456 3.20 6.49 -20.25
N PHE A 457 2.81 6.26 -19.00
CA PHE A 457 1.82 7.09 -18.26
C PHE A 457 0.41 7.12 -18.80
N VAL A 458 -0.07 5.97 -19.24
CA VAL A 458 -1.43 5.82 -19.73
C VAL A 458 -2.36 5.40 -18.58
N GLY A 459 -3.40 6.19 -18.27
CA GLY A 459 -4.39 5.86 -17.23
C GLY A 459 -5.21 4.60 -17.54
N LEU A 460 -6.16 4.23 -16.65
CA LEU A 460 -7.01 3.04 -16.88
C LEU A 460 -7.73 3.10 -18.23
N GLU A 461 -8.30 4.24 -18.59
CA GLU A 461 -9.08 4.36 -19.83
C GLU A 461 -8.25 4.11 -21.09
N ALA A 462 -7.04 4.64 -21.15
CA ALA A 462 -6.21 4.41 -22.31
C ALA A 462 -5.51 3.03 -22.27
N PHE A 463 -5.40 2.38 -21.10
CA PHE A 463 -5.20 0.93 -21.04
C PHE A 463 -6.39 0.17 -21.67
N LEU A 464 -7.63 0.54 -21.33
CA LEU A 464 -8.82 -0.07 -21.93
C LEU A 464 -8.88 0.18 -23.45
N ALA A 465 -8.47 1.36 -23.92
CA ALA A 465 -8.31 1.65 -25.35
C ALA A 465 -7.23 0.76 -25.99
N SER A 466 -6.15 0.47 -25.27
CA SER A 466 -5.09 -0.42 -25.73
C SER A 466 -5.58 -1.86 -25.92
N LEU A 467 -6.54 -2.30 -25.11
CA LEU A 467 -7.16 -3.63 -25.27
C LEU A 467 -7.88 -3.72 -26.62
N ARG A 468 -8.64 -2.69 -27.03
CA ARG A 468 -9.27 -2.66 -28.36
C ARG A 468 -8.25 -2.77 -29.49
N GLY A 469 -7.08 -2.16 -29.31
CA GLY A 469 -5.98 -2.22 -30.28
C GLY A 469 -5.37 -3.61 -30.46
N LEU A 470 -5.61 -4.56 -29.55
CA LEU A 470 -5.15 -5.95 -29.72
C LEU A 470 -5.79 -6.64 -30.93
N ASP A 471 -6.99 -6.19 -31.32
CA ASP A 471 -7.70 -6.71 -32.48
C ASP A 471 -6.93 -6.50 -33.78
N GLY A 472 -6.11 -5.45 -33.88
CA GLY A 472 -5.32 -5.19 -35.09
C GLY A 472 -4.11 -6.11 -35.26
N ILE A 473 -3.76 -6.93 -34.25
CA ILE A 473 -2.50 -7.70 -34.23
C ILE A 473 -2.69 -9.10 -34.80
N ALA A 474 -3.87 -9.69 -34.61
CA ALA A 474 -4.15 -11.08 -34.98
C ALA A 474 -4.67 -11.17 -36.42
N ASP A 475 -4.09 -12.05 -37.23
CA ASP A 475 -4.71 -12.47 -38.48
C ASP A 475 -5.99 -13.30 -38.23
N ALA A 476 -6.83 -13.45 -39.25
CA ALA A 476 -8.15 -14.07 -39.13
C ALA A 476 -8.11 -15.54 -38.67
N ASP A 477 -7.11 -16.31 -39.12
CA ASP A 477 -7.01 -17.73 -38.77
C ASP A 477 -6.50 -17.89 -37.34
N THR A 478 -5.47 -17.13 -36.96
CA THR A 478 -4.99 -17.10 -35.58
C THR A 478 -6.10 -16.66 -34.62
N ARG A 479 -6.89 -15.64 -34.99
CA ARG A 479 -8.07 -15.23 -34.21
C ARG A 479 -9.05 -16.39 -34.04
N THR A 480 -9.34 -17.13 -35.11
CA THR A 480 -10.26 -18.28 -35.05
C THR A 480 -9.82 -19.33 -34.04
N VAL A 481 -8.52 -19.62 -33.96
CA VAL A 481 -7.97 -20.55 -32.94
C VAL A 481 -8.14 -20.01 -31.53
N LEU A 482 -7.84 -18.72 -31.29
CA LEU A 482 -7.99 -18.12 -29.96
C LEU A 482 -9.45 -18.02 -29.53
N ASP A 483 -10.35 -17.71 -30.46
CA ASP A 483 -11.80 -17.73 -30.29
C ASP A 483 -12.29 -19.11 -29.86
N HIS A 484 -11.79 -20.18 -30.48
CA HIS A 484 -12.11 -21.55 -30.09
C HIS A 484 -11.68 -21.87 -28.66
N ILE A 485 -10.43 -21.53 -28.28
CA ILE A 485 -9.94 -21.72 -26.91
C ILE A 485 -10.88 -21.01 -25.91
N TRP A 486 -11.22 -19.74 -26.18
CA TRP A 486 -12.12 -18.96 -25.31
C TRP A 486 -13.52 -19.58 -25.22
N ARG A 487 -14.13 -19.95 -26.34
CA ARG A 487 -15.49 -20.52 -26.38
C ARG A 487 -15.55 -21.87 -25.67
N ASP A 488 -14.57 -22.74 -25.90
CA ASP A 488 -14.49 -24.05 -25.27
C ASP A 488 -14.30 -23.93 -23.76
N ASP A 489 -13.46 -23.01 -23.30
CA ASP A 489 -13.26 -22.78 -21.86
C ASP A 489 -14.47 -22.12 -21.20
N THR A 490 -15.17 -21.23 -21.92
CA THR A 490 -16.43 -20.65 -21.45
C THR A 490 -17.51 -21.72 -21.30
N LYS A 491 -17.57 -22.68 -22.25
CA LYS A 491 -18.46 -23.85 -22.18
C LYS A 491 -18.09 -24.75 -21.00
N ASP A 492 -16.80 -25.06 -20.85
CA ASP A 492 -16.30 -25.95 -19.80
C ASP A 492 -16.35 -25.35 -18.40
N ARG A 493 -16.42 -24.01 -18.27
CA ARG A 493 -16.61 -23.34 -16.98
C ARG A 493 -17.83 -23.90 -16.23
N ASN A 494 -18.93 -24.15 -16.93
CA ASN A 494 -20.14 -24.72 -16.33
C ASN A 494 -19.93 -26.19 -15.94
N THR A 495 -19.23 -26.96 -16.78
CA THR A 495 -18.81 -28.34 -16.47
C THR A 495 -17.92 -28.39 -15.22
N ARG A 496 -17.04 -27.40 -15.02
CA ARG A 496 -16.19 -27.31 -13.82
C ARG A 496 -16.99 -26.99 -12.57
N LEU A 497 -17.96 -26.09 -12.67
CA LEU A 497 -18.89 -25.85 -11.57
C LEU A 497 -19.59 -27.15 -11.14
N VAL A 498 -20.08 -27.93 -12.10
CA VAL A 498 -20.67 -29.26 -11.85
C VAL A 498 -19.68 -30.19 -11.14
N GLN A 499 -18.45 -30.26 -11.63
CA GLN A 499 -17.42 -31.11 -11.04
C GLN A 499 -17.05 -30.67 -9.61
N THR A 500 -16.97 -29.37 -9.32
CA THR A 500 -16.72 -28.87 -7.96
C THR A 500 -17.83 -29.28 -7.01
N ILE A 501 -19.08 -29.21 -7.45
CA ILE A 501 -20.27 -29.58 -6.64
C ILE A 501 -20.31 -31.10 -6.40
N ARG A 502 -19.93 -31.91 -7.39
CA ARG A 502 -19.75 -33.35 -7.22
C ARG A 502 -18.61 -33.67 -6.27
N ALA A 503 -17.45 -33.02 -6.44
CA ALA A 503 -16.27 -33.22 -5.60
C ALA A 503 -16.51 -32.77 -4.14
N SER A 504 -17.46 -31.85 -3.90
CA SER A 504 -17.87 -31.48 -2.54
C SER A 504 -18.84 -32.48 -1.91
N ASN A 505 -19.19 -33.59 -2.58
CA ASN A 505 -20.19 -34.57 -2.16
C ASN A 505 -21.61 -34.00 -2.00
N ALA A 506 -21.92 -32.83 -2.58
CA ALA A 506 -23.25 -32.23 -2.47
C ALA A 506 -24.39 -33.17 -2.91
N PRO A 507 -24.26 -33.99 -3.98
CA PRO A 507 -25.30 -34.94 -4.37
C PRO A 507 -25.67 -35.96 -3.29
N ALA A 508 -24.74 -36.28 -2.37
CA ALA A 508 -25.01 -37.21 -1.27
C ALA A 508 -25.81 -36.56 -0.14
N TYR A 509 -25.76 -35.23 0.00
CA TYR A 509 -26.33 -34.51 1.14
C TYR A 509 -27.55 -33.65 0.79
N PHE A 510 -27.74 -33.29 -0.48
CA PHE A 510 -28.84 -32.42 -0.91
C PHE A 510 -30.00 -33.26 -1.43
N SER A 511 -31.23 -32.87 -1.11
CA SER A 511 -32.41 -33.34 -1.83
C SER A 511 -32.44 -32.76 -3.26
N ARG A 512 -33.29 -33.32 -4.12
CA ARG A 512 -33.45 -32.83 -5.49
C ARG A 512 -33.84 -31.35 -5.53
N GLN A 513 -34.80 -30.93 -4.71
CA GLN A 513 -35.26 -29.54 -4.63
C GLN A 513 -34.16 -28.60 -4.12
N GLU A 514 -33.44 -28.99 -3.07
CA GLU A 514 -32.29 -28.22 -2.54
C GLU A 514 -31.18 -28.07 -3.59
N MET A 515 -30.91 -29.13 -4.35
CA MET A 515 -29.94 -29.10 -5.45
C MET A 515 -30.39 -28.16 -6.57
N GLU A 516 -31.63 -28.25 -7.03
CA GLU A 516 -32.18 -27.37 -8.07
C GLU A 516 -32.13 -25.88 -7.64
N GLY A 517 -32.53 -25.58 -6.40
CA GLY A 517 -32.43 -24.23 -5.83
C GLY A 517 -30.99 -23.73 -5.71
N PHE A 518 -30.08 -24.58 -5.20
CA PHE A 518 -28.65 -24.26 -5.10
C PHE A 518 -28.04 -23.96 -6.48
N VAL A 519 -28.27 -24.81 -7.48
CA VAL A 519 -27.77 -24.63 -8.85
C VAL A 519 -28.31 -23.37 -9.47
N SER A 520 -29.62 -23.14 -9.36
CA SER A 520 -30.25 -21.93 -9.88
C SER A 520 -29.62 -20.67 -9.31
N SER A 521 -29.25 -20.69 -8.02
CA SER A 521 -28.58 -19.55 -7.37
C SER A 521 -27.18 -19.28 -7.95
N ILE A 522 -26.38 -20.31 -8.21
CA ILE A 522 -24.98 -20.16 -8.66
C ILE A 522 -24.79 -20.13 -10.19
N ALA A 523 -25.81 -20.55 -10.96
CA ALA A 523 -25.77 -20.61 -12.42
C ALA A 523 -25.96 -19.24 -13.09
N ARG A 524 -26.57 -18.26 -12.41
CA ARG A 524 -26.61 -16.86 -12.87
C ARG A 524 -25.19 -16.27 -12.79
N THR A 525 -24.65 -15.63 -13.84
CA THR A 525 -23.31 -14.97 -13.77
C THR A 525 -23.22 -13.83 -14.80
N PRO A 526 -22.57 -12.69 -14.48
CA PRO A 526 -21.13 -12.62 -14.19
C PRO A 526 -20.79 -12.34 -12.72
N ALA A 527 -19.62 -12.82 -12.26
CA ALA A 527 -19.10 -12.50 -10.93
C ALA A 527 -18.86 -11.00 -10.82
N VAL A 528 -19.68 -10.33 -10.03
CA VAL A 528 -19.48 -8.93 -9.70
C VAL A 528 -18.30 -8.85 -8.74
N PHE A 529 -17.22 -8.19 -9.15
CA PHE A 529 -16.09 -7.88 -8.29
C PHE A 529 -16.44 -6.75 -7.31
N LEU A 530 -17.28 -7.05 -6.32
CA LEU A 530 -17.33 -6.28 -5.09
C LEU A 530 -16.06 -6.58 -4.29
N GLU A 531 -15.47 -5.56 -3.65
CA GLU A 531 -14.38 -5.78 -2.71
C GLU A 531 -14.91 -6.48 -1.45
N LEU A 532 -15.14 -7.78 -1.53
CA LEU A 532 -15.59 -8.57 -0.39
C LEU A 532 -14.38 -9.12 0.39
N PRO A 533 -14.44 -9.20 1.73
CA PRO A 533 -13.44 -9.93 2.50
C PRO A 533 -13.34 -11.39 2.03
N ALA A 534 -12.16 -12.00 2.14
CA ALA A 534 -12.02 -13.41 1.83
C ALA A 534 -12.98 -14.26 2.68
N PHE A 535 -13.72 -15.18 2.06
CA PHE A 535 -14.75 -16.00 2.72
C PHE A 535 -14.25 -16.67 4.02
N GLY A 536 -13.05 -17.25 3.99
CA GLY A 536 -12.46 -17.87 5.19
C GLY A 536 -12.17 -16.89 6.34
N ARG A 537 -11.96 -15.59 6.07
CA ARG A 537 -11.87 -14.56 7.14
C ARG A 537 -13.23 -14.32 7.78
N ILE A 538 -14.29 -14.30 6.98
CA ILE A 538 -15.66 -14.11 7.46
C ILE A 538 -16.07 -15.25 8.37
N LEU A 539 -15.85 -16.50 7.97
CA LEU A 539 -16.16 -17.66 8.82
C LEU A 539 -15.38 -17.63 10.14
N ARG A 540 -14.07 -17.37 10.10
CA ARG A 540 -13.25 -17.21 11.31
C ARG A 540 -13.75 -16.09 12.21
N ARG A 541 -14.21 -14.99 11.63
CA ARG A 541 -14.71 -13.85 12.38
C ARG A 541 -16.07 -14.18 13.01
N ALA A 542 -16.98 -14.77 12.24
CA ALA A 542 -18.30 -15.18 12.69
C ALA A 542 -18.22 -16.18 13.85
N SER A 543 -17.32 -17.17 13.76
CA SER A 543 -17.16 -18.22 14.78
C SER A 543 -16.61 -17.71 16.13
N VAL A 544 -16.01 -16.53 16.16
CA VAL A 544 -15.43 -15.95 17.38
C VAL A 544 -16.27 -14.78 17.91
N ALA A 545 -16.75 -13.91 17.02
CA ALA A 545 -17.26 -12.60 17.43
C ALA A 545 -18.78 -12.56 17.67
N TRP A 546 -19.52 -13.59 17.24
CA TRP A 546 -20.99 -13.61 17.31
C TRP A 546 -21.52 -14.81 18.11
N THR A 547 -20.81 -15.18 19.17
CA THR A 547 -21.11 -16.38 20.00
C THR A 547 -21.76 -16.07 21.35
N ILE A 548 -21.73 -14.82 21.82
CA ILE A 548 -22.08 -14.45 23.22
C ILE A 548 -23.26 -13.46 23.31
N ASP A 549 -23.72 -12.88 22.20
CA ASP A 549 -24.77 -11.84 22.18
C ASP A 549 -26.18 -12.36 21.81
N ARG A 550 -27.23 -11.52 22.01
CA ARG A 550 -28.63 -11.76 21.59
C ARG A 550 -28.80 -12.09 20.10
N TYR A 551 -27.78 -11.80 19.28
CA TYR A 551 -27.75 -12.11 17.86
C TYR A 551 -26.56 -13.04 17.59
N ARG A 552 -26.86 -14.31 17.31
CA ARG A 552 -25.86 -15.34 17.00
C ARG A 552 -25.91 -15.64 15.50
N LEU A 553 -24.76 -15.50 14.85
CA LEU A 553 -24.62 -15.97 13.47
C LEU A 553 -24.59 -17.49 13.45
N THR A 554 -25.28 -18.08 12.48
CA THR A 554 -25.39 -19.53 12.28
C THR A 554 -24.43 -20.05 11.19
N LEU A 555 -23.52 -19.19 10.72
CA LEU A 555 -22.44 -19.56 9.81
C LEU A 555 -21.51 -20.61 10.44
N PRO A 556 -21.02 -21.59 9.66
CA PRO A 556 -20.18 -22.66 10.17
C PRO A 556 -18.79 -22.14 10.60
N ALA A 557 -18.16 -22.89 11.49
CA ALA A 557 -16.77 -22.67 11.86
C ALA A 557 -15.82 -22.81 10.64
N PRO A 558 -14.65 -22.16 10.66
CA PRO A 558 -13.60 -22.39 9.66
C PRO A 558 -13.15 -23.86 9.65
N LYS A 559 -12.51 -24.30 8.54
CA LYS A 559 -12.02 -25.67 8.34
C LYS A 559 -11.30 -26.21 9.58
N ALA A 560 -11.77 -27.32 10.11
CA ALA A 560 -11.09 -28.10 11.15
C ALA A 560 -10.46 -29.37 10.54
N VAL A 561 -9.38 -29.87 11.15
CA VAL A 561 -8.78 -31.14 10.75
C VAL A 561 -9.70 -32.27 11.22
N GLY A 562 -9.92 -33.27 10.37
CA GLY A 562 -10.83 -34.38 10.65
C GLY A 562 -12.32 -34.00 10.65
N GLU A 563 -12.71 -32.87 10.06
CA GLU A 563 -14.12 -32.47 9.98
C GLU A 563 -14.95 -33.48 9.17
N PRO A 564 -16.22 -33.71 9.53
CA PRO A 564 -17.11 -34.57 8.76
C PRO A 564 -17.22 -34.11 7.30
N VAL A 565 -17.35 -35.05 6.35
CA VAL A 565 -17.52 -34.74 4.92
C VAL A 565 -18.69 -33.78 4.67
N ALA A 566 -19.75 -33.86 5.48
CA ALA A 566 -20.86 -32.91 5.46
C ALA A 566 -20.42 -31.45 5.74
N ALA A 567 -19.50 -31.23 6.69
CA ALA A 567 -18.99 -29.89 6.99
C ALA A 567 -18.12 -29.33 5.86
N GLU A 568 -17.33 -30.18 5.21
CA GLU A 568 -16.57 -29.80 4.02
C GLU A 568 -17.52 -29.45 2.85
N CYS A 569 -18.53 -30.29 2.61
CA CYS A 569 -19.59 -30.04 1.62
C CYS A 569 -20.26 -28.68 1.84
N GLN A 570 -20.73 -28.43 3.06
CA GLN A 570 -21.36 -27.16 3.48
C GLN A 570 -20.47 -25.96 3.15
N ARG A 571 -19.20 -26.04 3.54
CA ARG A 571 -18.23 -24.94 3.42
C ARG A 571 -17.88 -24.64 1.96
N VAL A 572 -17.73 -25.66 1.12
CA VAL A 572 -17.50 -25.48 -0.32
C VAL A 572 -18.72 -24.84 -0.98
N CYS A 573 -19.92 -25.32 -0.67
CA CYS A 573 -21.16 -24.81 -1.26
C CYS A 573 -21.43 -23.36 -0.84
N LEU A 574 -21.23 -23.01 0.44
CA LEU A 574 -21.32 -21.62 0.91
C LEU A 574 -20.29 -20.72 0.23
N GLY A 575 -19.07 -21.22 -0.01
CA GLY A 575 -18.05 -20.48 -0.77
C GLY A 575 -18.49 -20.18 -2.20
N LEU A 576 -19.07 -21.16 -2.91
CA LEU A 576 -19.59 -20.98 -4.27
C LEU A 576 -20.72 -19.94 -4.33
N ILE A 577 -21.61 -19.93 -3.35
CA ILE A 577 -22.67 -18.92 -3.23
C ILE A 577 -22.08 -17.54 -2.98
N TYR A 578 -21.11 -17.46 -2.06
CA TYR A 578 -20.45 -16.23 -1.66
C TYR A 578 -19.72 -15.54 -2.82
N ASP A 579 -19.00 -16.32 -3.63
CA ASP A 579 -18.21 -15.81 -4.76
C ASP A 579 -19.06 -15.50 -6.01
N ARG A 580 -20.34 -15.90 -6.04
CA ARG A 580 -21.26 -15.72 -7.18
C ARG A 580 -22.52 -14.96 -6.79
N ALA A 581 -23.57 -15.70 -6.46
CA ALA A 581 -24.93 -15.20 -6.27
C ALA A 581 -25.05 -14.07 -5.24
N PHE A 582 -24.25 -14.13 -4.17
CA PHE A 582 -24.25 -13.12 -3.13
C PHE A 582 -23.79 -11.74 -3.63
N GLY A 583 -22.81 -11.70 -4.53
CA GLY A 583 -22.30 -10.44 -5.07
C GLY A 583 -23.36 -9.67 -5.86
N ASP A 584 -24.19 -10.38 -6.62
CA ASP A 584 -25.29 -9.80 -7.41
C ASP A 584 -26.38 -9.23 -6.50
N TRP A 585 -26.77 -10.00 -5.47
CA TRP A 585 -27.75 -9.55 -4.48
C TRP A 585 -27.31 -8.28 -3.74
N LEU A 586 -26.00 -8.14 -3.47
CA LEU A 586 -25.45 -6.96 -2.82
C LEU A 586 -25.57 -5.67 -3.67
N GLN A 587 -25.69 -5.77 -5.00
CA GLN A 587 -25.86 -4.58 -5.84
C GLN A 587 -27.25 -3.93 -5.68
N VAL A 588 -28.25 -4.76 -5.43
CA VAL A 588 -29.65 -4.34 -5.25
C VAL A 588 -30.03 -4.26 -3.76
N LEU A 589 -29.03 -4.29 -2.86
CA LEU A 589 -29.24 -4.24 -1.43
C LEU A 589 -29.86 -2.90 -1.02
N GLU A 590 -31.02 -2.98 -0.36
CA GLU A 590 -31.68 -1.80 0.20
C GLU A 590 -30.82 -1.12 1.28
N THR A 591 -30.73 0.20 1.20
CA THR A 591 -29.94 1.02 2.13
C THR A 591 -30.35 0.83 3.59
N GLU A 592 -31.63 0.61 3.88
CA GLU A 592 -32.12 0.36 5.25
C GLU A 592 -31.55 -0.92 5.84
N ARG A 593 -31.48 -1.98 5.04
CA ARG A 593 -30.92 -3.26 5.48
C ARG A 593 -29.42 -3.18 5.74
N LEU A 594 -28.71 -2.45 4.88
CA LEU A 594 -27.30 -2.16 5.09
C LEU A 594 -27.10 -1.38 6.41
N ARG A 595 -27.94 -0.37 6.68
CA ARG A 595 -27.92 0.42 7.91
C ARG A 595 -28.05 -0.47 9.14
N ASP A 596 -29.02 -1.37 9.15
CA ASP A 596 -29.26 -2.28 10.26
C ASP A 596 -28.06 -3.20 10.56
N CYS A 597 -27.46 -3.78 9.52
CA CYS A 597 -26.28 -4.63 9.66
C CYS A 597 -25.07 -3.85 10.20
N VAL A 598 -24.87 -2.62 9.72
CA VAL A 598 -23.79 -1.74 10.17
C VAL A 598 -23.99 -1.33 11.61
N ASP A 599 -25.20 -0.91 11.99
CA ASP A 599 -25.51 -0.48 13.36
C ASP A 599 -25.34 -1.64 14.36
N ARG A 600 -25.76 -2.87 14.01
CA ARG A 600 -25.48 -4.06 14.82
C ARG A 600 -23.98 -4.36 14.95
N ALA A 601 -23.24 -4.34 13.83
CA ALA A 601 -21.81 -4.64 13.83
C ALA A 601 -21.01 -3.62 14.67
N VAL A 602 -21.35 -2.34 14.52
CA VAL A 602 -20.79 -1.22 15.28
C VAL A 602 -21.11 -1.39 16.76
N THR A 603 -22.36 -1.67 17.12
CA THR A 603 -22.79 -1.86 18.52
C THR A 603 -22.02 -3.00 19.19
N ARG A 604 -21.88 -4.15 18.53
CA ARG A 604 -21.11 -5.28 19.07
C ARG A 604 -19.62 -4.96 19.17
N ALA A 605 -19.04 -4.33 18.13
CA ALA A 605 -17.64 -3.90 18.15
C ALA A 605 -17.36 -2.96 19.33
N SER A 606 -18.32 -2.09 19.62
CA SER A 606 -18.34 -1.15 20.73
C SER A 606 -18.42 -1.81 22.11
N VAL A 607 -19.24 -2.84 22.27
CA VAL A 607 -19.33 -3.62 23.51
C VAL A 607 -18.03 -4.39 23.76
N GLU A 608 -17.48 -5.06 22.74
CA GLU A 608 -16.22 -5.81 22.90
C GLU A 608 -15.03 -4.88 23.17
N ALA A 609 -14.99 -3.71 22.54
CA ALA A 609 -13.98 -2.71 22.84
C ALA A 609 -14.04 -2.30 24.33
N ARG A 610 -15.24 -2.03 24.88
CA ARG A 610 -15.41 -1.75 26.33
C ARG A 610 -14.89 -2.88 27.20
N ARG A 611 -15.23 -4.12 26.87
CA ARG A 611 -14.81 -5.31 27.64
C ARG A 611 -13.29 -5.41 27.72
N VAL A 612 -12.61 -5.17 26.60
CA VAL A 612 -11.15 -5.32 26.49
C VAL A 612 -10.39 -4.11 27.04
N THR A 613 -10.82 -2.88 26.74
CA THR A 613 -10.06 -1.67 27.08
C THR A 613 -10.45 -1.04 28.41
N ARG A 614 -11.63 -1.39 28.97
CA ARG A 614 -12.27 -0.70 30.10
C ARG A 614 -12.41 0.83 29.88
N ASP A 615 -12.33 1.29 28.62
CA ASP A 615 -12.28 2.70 28.23
C ASP A 615 -13.41 3.03 27.26
N ASP A 616 -14.35 3.86 27.72
CA ASP A 616 -15.51 4.34 26.95
C ASP A 616 -15.15 5.29 25.79
N THR A 617 -13.92 5.80 25.73
CA THR A 617 -13.51 6.78 24.70
C THR A 617 -13.24 6.16 23.34
N VAL A 618 -12.83 4.89 23.27
CA VAL A 618 -12.75 4.12 22.02
C VAL A 618 -14.12 4.02 21.36
N ASN A 619 -15.16 3.94 22.20
CA ASN A 619 -16.54 3.75 21.82
C ASN A 619 -17.15 4.94 21.07
N ALA A 620 -16.82 6.16 21.50
CA ALA A 620 -17.29 7.39 20.87
C ALA A 620 -16.63 7.68 19.51
N ARG A 621 -15.54 6.99 19.15
CA ARG A 621 -14.84 7.17 17.87
C ARG A 621 -15.43 6.31 16.74
N THR A 622 -16.07 5.18 17.03
CA THR A 622 -16.55 4.24 16.00
C THR A 622 -18.05 4.42 15.69
N ILE A 623 -18.89 4.66 16.71
CA ILE A 623 -20.36 4.71 16.56
C ILE A 623 -20.85 5.86 15.67
N GLY A 624 -20.18 7.01 15.67
CA GLY A 624 -20.59 8.17 14.86
C GLY A 624 -20.02 8.20 13.44
N LYS A 625 -19.02 7.37 13.12
CA LYS A 625 -18.22 7.50 11.89
C LYS A 625 -18.78 6.77 10.67
N PHE A 626 -19.69 5.83 10.88
CA PHE A 626 -20.08 4.85 9.86
C PHE A 626 -21.60 4.72 9.68
N LYS A 627 -22.38 5.73 10.08
CA LYS A 627 -23.83 5.73 9.92
C LYS A 627 -24.20 5.72 8.43
N ILE A 628 -25.09 4.82 8.05
CA ILE A 628 -25.60 4.69 6.68
C ILE A 628 -26.78 5.66 6.47
N THR A 629 -26.67 6.51 5.46
CA THR A 629 -27.66 7.53 5.05
C THR A 629 -28.43 7.09 3.80
N GLN A 630 -29.55 7.74 3.47
CA GLN A 630 -30.34 7.40 2.28
C GLN A 630 -29.47 7.52 1.01
N GLY A 631 -29.51 6.51 0.14
CA GLY A 631 -28.67 6.43 -1.06
C GLY A 631 -27.27 5.84 -0.85
N ASP A 632 -26.87 5.54 0.40
CA ASP A 632 -25.61 4.83 0.64
C ASP A 632 -25.71 3.37 0.16
N THR A 633 -24.63 2.93 -0.50
CA THR A 633 -24.42 1.55 -0.95
C THR A 633 -23.36 0.86 -0.10
N LEU A 634 -23.20 -0.46 -0.27
CA LEU A 634 -22.12 -1.20 0.40
C LEU A 634 -20.73 -0.68 -0.03
N GLU A 635 -20.58 -0.28 -1.28
CA GLU A 635 -19.36 0.28 -1.84
C GLU A 635 -19.03 1.65 -1.24
N SER A 636 -20.02 2.53 -1.07
CA SER A 636 -19.83 3.83 -0.39
C SER A 636 -19.36 3.62 1.05
N PHE A 637 -19.92 2.63 1.75
CA PHE A 637 -19.50 2.24 3.09
C PHE A 637 -18.06 1.71 3.12
N PHE A 638 -17.68 0.78 2.24
CA PHE A 638 -16.31 0.24 2.17
C PHE A 638 -15.27 1.30 1.80
N SER A 639 -15.62 2.22 0.91
CA SER A 639 -14.78 3.36 0.55
C SER A 639 -14.49 4.23 1.77
N ARG A 640 -15.52 4.56 2.57
CA ARG A 640 -15.36 5.31 3.83
C ARG A 640 -14.52 4.54 4.86
N LEU A 641 -14.73 3.24 5.00
CA LEU A 641 -13.98 2.39 5.91
C LEU A 641 -12.49 2.30 5.53
N THR A 642 -12.19 2.15 4.25
CA THR A 642 -10.82 2.13 3.72
C THR A 642 -10.11 3.48 3.90
N ALA A 643 -10.83 4.58 3.69
CA ALA A 643 -10.31 5.93 3.97
C ALA A 643 -9.99 6.10 5.47
N ALA A 644 -10.85 5.61 6.35
CA ALA A 644 -10.64 5.62 7.79
C ALA A 644 -9.42 4.78 8.21
N VAL A 645 -9.24 3.56 7.68
CA VAL A 645 -8.06 2.71 7.92
C VAL A 645 -6.78 3.46 7.52
N THR A 646 -6.78 4.03 6.32
CA THR A 646 -5.62 4.77 5.79
C THR A 646 -5.28 5.97 6.67
N ARG A 647 -6.28 6.65 7.22
CA ARG A 647 -6.13 7.77 8.15
C ARG A 647 -5.52 7.32 9.48
N GLU A 648 -6.03 6.24 10.08
CA GLU A 648 -5.51 5.70 11.35
C GLU A 648 -4.05 5.27 11.23
N LEU A 649 -3.66 4.69 10.09
CA LEU A 649 -2.26 4.35 9.79
C LEU A 649 -1.34 5.59 9.72
N ARG A 650 -1.88 6.76 9.35
CA ARG A 650 -1.15 8.03 9.19
C ARG A 650 -1.08 8.88 10.47
N GLN A 651 -2.10 8.89 11.32
CA GLN A 651 -2.26 9.92 12.37
C GLN A 651 -1.53 9.68 13.70
N THR A 652 -0.91 8.51 13.94
CA THR A 652 -0.26 8.22 15.23
C THR A 652 1.27 8.08 15.10
N ASP A 653 2.03 8.99 15.71
CA ASP A 653 3.49 8.78 15.90
C ASP A 653 3.80 7.80 17.05
N ALA A 654 2.78 7.45 17.85
CA ALA A 654 2.89 6.50 18.96
C ALA A 654 2.63 5.05 18.52
N ARG A 655 3.69 4.22 18.66
CA ARG A 655 3.76 2.74 18.63
C ARG A 655 3.02 2.03 17.46
N LYS A 656 3.79 1.39 16.58
CA LYS A 656 3.38 0.51 15.45
C LYS A 656 2.27 -0.50 15.80
N GLN A 657 2.17 -0.91 17.07
CA GLN A 657 1.18 -1.85 17.59
C GLN A 657 -0.23 -1.27 17.67
N THR A 658 -0.39 -0.01 18.11
CA THR A 658 -1.69 0.69 18.16
C THR A 658 -2.25 0.92 16.76
N LYS A 659 -1.38 1.23 15.79
CA LYS A 659 -1.76 1.31 14.35
C LYS A 659 -2.33 0.00 13.81
N ARG A 660 -1.66 -1.11 14.12
CA ARG A 660 -2.10 -2.45 13.68
C ARG A 660 -3.42 -2.84 14.34
N ALA A 661 -3.62 -2.51 15.62
CA ALA A 661 -4.86 -2.77 16.33
C ALA A 661 -6.05 -1.96 15.76
N ALA A 662 -5.88 -0.66 15.50
CA ALA A 662 -6.93 0.18 14.90
C ALA A 662 -7.29 -0.25 13.47
N SER A 663 -6.28 -0.55 12.64
CA SER A 663 -6.51 -1.10 11.29
C SER A 663 -7.23 -2.45 11.34
N LYS A 664 -6.83 -3.35 12.25
CA LYS A 664 -7.48 -4.64 12.44
C LYS A 664 -8.94 -4.48 12.85
N HIS A 665 -9.24 -3.53 13.75
CA HIS A 665 -10.61 -3.28 14.21
C HIS A 665 -11.56 -2.87 13.08
N LEU A 666 -11.12 -1.98 12.18
CA LEU A 666 -11.92 -1.57 11.02
C LEU A 666 -12.08 -2.71 10.01
N ASP A 667 -11.02 -3.48 9.77
CA ASP A 667 -11.07 -4.70 8.96
C ASP A 667 -12.05 -5.75 9.51
N ASP A 668 -12.08 -5.90 10.83
CA ASP A 668 -12.99 -6.79 11.54
C ASP A 668 -14.44 -6.30 11.39
N LEU A 669 -14.69 -4.99 11.51
CA LEU A 669 -16.02 -4.39 11.29
C LEU A 669 -16.53 -4.68 9.88
N ARG A 670 -15.68 -4.58 8.86
CA ARG A 670 -16.02 -4.95 7.48
C ARG A 670 -16.44 -6.43 7.39
N CYS A 671 -15.69 -7.34 8.03
CA CYS A 671 -16.04 -8.76 8.06
C CYS A 671 -17.38 -9.00 8.78
N ASP A 672 -17.67 -8.26 9.84
CA ASP A 672 -18.89 -8.40 10.64
C ASP A 672 -20.15 -7.98 9.88
N VAL A 673 -20.08 -6.91 9.10
CA VAL A 673 -21.20 -6.45 8.26
C VAL A 673 -21.47 -7.48 7.16
N VAL A 674 -20.42 -7.94 6.47
CA VAL A 674 -20.57 -8.91 5.37
C VAL A 674 -21.06 -10.26 5.89
N ALA A 675 -20.60 -10.72 7.06
CA ALA A 675 -21.09 -11.96 7.66
C ALA A 675 -22.60 -11.94 7.89
N GLN A 676 -23.12 -10.83 8.43
CA GLN A 676 -24.57 -10.67 8.66
C GLN A 676 -25.35 -10.62 7.35
N LEU A 677 -24.88 -9.82 6.37
CA LEU A 677 -25.52 -9.72 5.06
C LEU A 677 -25.53 -11.08 4.34
N PHE A 678 -24.47 -11.86 4.47
CA PHE A 678 -24.39 -13.18 3.86
C PHE A 678 -25.40 -14.17 4.48
N GLU A 679 -25.53 -14.20 5.80
CA GLU A 679 -26.55 -15.05 6.45
C GLU A 679 -27.98 -14.61 6.10
N ILE A 680 -28.21 -13.31 6.03
CA ILE A 680 -29.48 -12.74 5.58
C ILE A 680 -29.80 -13.23 4.16
N TYR A 681 -28.86 -13.07 3.23
CA TYR A 681 -29.03 -13.51 1.85
C TYR A 681 -29.38 -14.99 1.78
N LEU A 682 -28.67 -15.85 2.53
CA LEU A 682 -28.95 -17.28 2.55
C LEU A 682 -30.38 -17.59 2.99
N LYS A 683 -30.93 -16.85 3.95
CA LYS A 683 -32.31 -17.03 4.43
C LYS A 683 -33.34 -16.59 3.37
N GLU A 684 -33.07 -15.50 2.65
CA GLU A 684 -33.99 -14.98 1.63
C GLU A 684 -33.96 -15.76 0.32
N ALA A 685 -32.80 -16.30 -0.04
CA ALA A 685 -32.62 -17.11 -1.23
C ALA A 685 -33.11 -18.57 -1.06
N ASP A 686 -33.79 -18.89 0.05
CA ASP A 686 -34.20 -20.25 0.43
C ASP A 686 -33.01 -21.24 0.51
N LEU A 687 -31.85 -20.73 0.92
CA LEU A 687 -30.61 -21.48 1.14
C LEU A 687 -30.27 -21.60 2.64
N GLY A 688 -31.21 -21.26 3.53
CA GLY A 688 -31.03 -21.28 4.98
C GLY A 688 -30.75 -22.68 5.54
N TRP A 689 -31.15 -23.73 4.82
CA TRP A 689 -30.86 -25.13 5.17
C TRP A 689 -29.35 -25.47 5.11
N LEU A 690 -28.52 -24.64 4.46
CA LEU A 690 -27.05 -24.75 4.50
C LEU A 690 -26.42 -24.19 5.78
N LEU A 691 -27.21 -23.69 6.74
CA LEU A 691 -26.71 -23.12 8.00
C LEU A 691 -26.68 -24.20 9.11
N SER A 692 -27.20 -23.88 10.29
CA SER A 692 -27.17 -24.77 11.47
C SER A 692 -27.87 -26.11 11.22
N GLY A 693 -27.20 -27.21 11.58
CA GLY A 693 -27.73 -28.58 11.48
C GLY A 693 -27.27 -29.37 10.25
N PHE A 694 -26.69 -28.72 9.22
CA PHE A 694 -26.20 -29.42 8.03
C PHE A 694 -25.05 -30.40 8.34
N GLN A 695 -24.17 -30.03 9.27
CA GLN A 695 -22.97 -30.82 9.62
C GLN A 695 -23.30 -32.19 10.20
N THR A 696 -24.50 -32.36 10.76
CA THR A 696 -24.98 -33.61 11.34
C THR A 696 -25.83 -34.42 10.36
N ARG A 697 -26.03 -33.94 9.12
CA ARG A 697 -26.85 -34.60 8.11
C ARG A 697 -26.16 -35.87 7.63
N LYS A 698 -26.91 -36.97 7.62
CA LYS A 698 -26.44 -38.25 7.05
C LYS A 698 -26.54 -38.20 5.52
N PRO A 699 -25.64 -38.87 4.79
CA PRO A 699 -25.79 -39.02 3.35
C PRO A 699 -27.10 -39.75 3.04
N THR A 700 -27.84 -39.28 2.05
CA THR A 700 -29.22 -39.73 1.75
C THR A 700 -29.29 -41.10 1.06
N GLY A 701 -28.18 -41.84 0.92
CA GLY A 701 -28.13 -43.20 0.37
C GLY A 701 -28.47 -43.33 -1.12
N ALA A 702 -29.11 -42.32 -1.72
CA ALA A 702 -29.50 -42.30 -3.13
C ALA A 702 -28.42 -41.65 -4.01
N SER A 703 -27.46 -42.46 -4.48
CA SER A 703 -26.53 -42.11 -5.57
C SER A 703 -27.23 -41.93 -6.94
N LYS A 704 -28.56 -41.76 -6.99
CA LYS A 704 -29.37 -41.79 -8.23
C LYS A 704 -29.67 -40.39 -8.82
N THR A 705 -29.09 -39.33 -8.27
CA THR A 705 -29.24 -37.95 -8.80
C THR A 705 -28.22 -37.59 -9.89
N ASP A 706 -27.37 -38.53 -10.32
CA ASP A 706 -26.31 -38.28 -11.31
C ASP A 706 -26.79 -37.81 -12.69
N ALA A 707 -28.04 -38.12 -13.07
CA ALA A 707 -28.51 -38.02 -14.46
C ALA A 707 -29.12 -36.68 -14.90
N ALA A 708 -29.36 -35.70 -14.01
CA ALA A 708 -30.11 -34.48 -14.38
C ALA A 708 -29.46 -33.15 -13.94
N PHE A 709 -28.16 -33.17 -13.62
CA PHE A 709 -27.43 -31.95 -13.24
C PHE A 709 -26.76 -31.35 -14.47
N CYS A 710 -27.45 -30.43 -15.15
CA CYS A 710 -26.83 -29.53 -16.12
C CYS A 710 -27.28 -28.11 -15.75
N PRO A 711 -26.40 -27.23 -15.25
CA PRO A 711 -26.71 -25.81 -15.28
C PRO A 711 -27.11 -25.45 -16.72
N PRO A 712 -28.11 -24.58 -16.92
CA PRO A 712 -28.53 -24.22 -18.27
C PRO A 712 -27.29 -23.84 -19.09
N PRO A 713 -27.21 -24.27 -20.37
CA PRO A 713 -26.10 -23.86 -21.21
C PRO A 713 -26.02 -22.34 -21.13
N SER A 714 -24.84 -21.81 -20.81
CA SER A 714 -24.64 -20.37 -20.84
C SER A 714 -25.14 -19.90 -22.20
N SER A 715 -26.07 -18.94 -22.23
CA SER A 715 -26.43 -18.28 -23.48
C SER A 715 -25.13 -17.86 -24.17
N ALA A 716 -25.07 -17.96 -25.50
CA ALA A 716 -23.88 -17.63 -26.27
C ALA A 716 -23.44 -16.21 -25.91
N GLN A 717 -22.45 -16.11 -25.02
CA GLN A 717 -21.99 -14.82 -24.51
C GLN A 717 -21.28 -14.14 -25.67
N THR A 718 -21.85 -13.02 -26.13
CA THR A 718 -21.18 -12.15 -27.09
C THR A 718 -19.97 -11.54 -26.39
N PHE A 719 -18.77 -11.89 -26.86
CA PHE A 719 -17.52 -11.33 -26.39
C PHE A 719 -16.97 -10.33 -27.42
N GLN A 720 -16.19 -9.36 -26.95
CA GLN A 720 -15.48 -8.44 -27.85
C GLN A 720 -14.22 -9.11 -28.40
N ALA A 721 -13.80 -8.73 -29.61
CA ALA A 721 -12.74 -9.43 -30.32
C ALA A 721 -11.35 -9.38 -29.64
N TRP A 722 -11.12 -8.44 -28.71
CA TRP A 722 -9.92 -8.39 -27.89
C TRP A 722 -9.95 -9.35 -26.67
N GLU A 723 -11.12 -9.79 -26.20
CA GLU A 723 -11.26 -10.64 -25.00
C GLU A 723 -10.49 -11.97 -25.15
N PRO A 724 -10.62 -12.74 -26.27
CA PRO A 724 -9.85 -13.96 -26.49
C PRO A 724 -8.33 -13.74 -26.55
N ILE A 725 -7.90 -12.61 -27.13
CA ILE A 725 -6.47 -12.27 -27.24
C ILE A 725 -5.90 -11.96 -25.85
N LEU A 726 -6.62 -11.16 -25.05
CA LEU A 726 -6.20 -10.91 -23.67
C LEU A 726 -6.19 -12.20 -22.85
N TYR A 727 -7.21 -13.04 -22.98
CA TYR A 727 -7.27 -14.34 -22.32
C TYR A 727 -6.06 -15.21 -22.63
N PHE A 728 -5.69 -15.28 -23.91
CA PHE A 728 -4.48 -15.98 -24.34
C PHE A 728 -3.22 -15.40 -23.66
N ILE A 729 -3.05 -14.07 -23.66
CA ILE A 729 -1.91 -13.40 -23.00
C ILE A 729 -1.90 -13.65 -21.49
N LEU A 730 -3.05 -13.73 -20.83
CA LEU A 730 -3.14 -14.00 -19.38
C LEU A 730 -2.56 -15.37 -19.00
N HIS A 731 -2.48 -16.34 -19.92
CA HIS A 731 -1.82 -17.63 -19.66
C HIS A 731 -0.31 -17.50 -19.39
N LEU A 732 0.29 -16.35 -19.73
CA LEU A 732 1.67 -16.01 -19.42
C LEU A 732 1.85 -15.47 -17.99
N VAL A 733 0.76 -15.31 -17.23
CA VAL A 733 0.76 -14.65 -15.92
C VAL A 733 0.31 -15.61 -14.82
N PRO A 734 1.01 -15.72 -13.67
CA PRO A 734 0.52 -16.48 -12.53
C PRO A 734 -0.83 -15.97 -12.02
N VAL A 735 -1.76 -16.88 -11.72
CA VAL A 735 -3.15 -16.57 -11.34
C VAL A 735 -3.27 -15.59 -10.15
N ASP A 736 -2.39 -15.70 -9.15
CA ASP A 736 -2.38 -14.81 -7.99
C ASP A 736 -2.15 -13.34 -8.36
N THR A 737 -1.44 -13.08 -9.45
CA THR A 737 -1.16 -11.73 -9.94
C THR A 737 -2.40 -11.11 -10.60
N THR A 738 -3.14 -11.91 -11.37
CA THR A 738 -4.38 -11.47 -12.03
C THR A 738 -5.49 -11.13 -11.04
N THR A 739 -5.51 -11.81 -9.89
CA THR A 739 -6.45 -11.49 -8.79
C THR A 739 -6.23 -10.08 -8.24
N ARG A 740 -4.98 -9.58 -8.19
CA ARG A 740 -4.68 -8.20 -7.76
C ARG A 740 -5.18 -7.17 -8.78
N LEU A 741 -5.11 -7.49 -10.07
CA LEU A 741 -5.64 -6.63 -11.13
C LEU A 741 -7.15 -6.56 -11.06
N ALA A 742 -7.83 -7.71 -10.96
CA ALA A 742 -9.28 -7.76 -10.87
C ALA A 742 -9.80 -6.92 -9.68
N HIS A 743 -9.14 -7.05 -8.53
CA HIS A 743 -9.43 -6.22 -7.36
C HIS A 743 -9.19 -4.72 -7.61
N GLN A 744 -8.11 -4.35 -8.31
CA GLN A 744 -7.84 -2.94 -8.59
C GLN A 744 -8.81 -2.37 -9.63
N VAL A 745 -9.24 -3.15 -10.62
CA VAL A 745 -10.25 -2.77 -11.62
C VAL A 745 -11.61 -2.55 -10.97
N GLY A 746 -12.01 -3.40 -10.01
CA GLY A 746 -13.25 -3.23 -9.25
C GLY A 746 -13.38 -1.87 -8.57
N ARG A 747 -12.27 -1.22 -8.19
CA ARG A 747 -12.25 0.13 -7.57
C ARG A 747 -12.65 1.28 -8.50
N PHE A 748 -12.69 1.06 -9.81
CA PHE A 748 -12.91 2.14 -10.80
C PHE A 748 -14.37 2.25 -11.26
N ARG A 749 -15.26 1.36 -10.82
CA ARG A 749 -16.66 1.32 -11.25
C ARG A 749 -17.45 2.59 -10.87
N ASP A 750 -17.09 3.23 -9.75
CA ASP A 750 -17.74 4.45 -9.24
C ASP A 750 -17.12 5.76 -9.78
N GLY A 751 -16.12 5.66 -10.67
CA GLY A 751 -15.33 6.81 -11.12
C GLY A 751 -16.06 7.81 -12.02
N GLY A 752 -17.26 7.46 -12.52
CA GLY A 752 -17.96 8.20 -13.55
C GLY A 752 -17.26 8.09 -14.92
N GLN A 753 -18.04 7.85 -15.97
CA GLN A 753 -17.66 7.99 -17.40
C GLN A 753 -16.69 6.98 -18.04
N ILE A 754 -16.20 5.97 -17.32
CA ILE A 754 -15.47 4.86 -17.98
C ILE A 754 -16.48 3.92 -18.65
N ASP A 755 -16.17 3.48 -19.89
CA ASP A 755 -16.96 2.49 -20.63
C ASP A 755 -17.16 1.22 -19.78
N THR A 756 -18.39 1.07 -19.26
CA THR A 756 -18.77 -0.03 -18.39
C THR A 756 -18.67 -1.38 -19.12
N GLY A 757 -18.95 -1.40 -20.43
CA GLY A 757 -18.84 -2.60 -21.25
C GLY A 757 -17.40 -3.12 -21.36
N LEU A 758 -16.40 -2.23 -21.45
CA LEU A 758 -14.99 -2.61 -21.42
C LEU A 758 -14.54 -3.13 -20.06
N ILE A 759 -14.96 -2.46 -18.97
CA ILE A 759 -14.64 -2.93 -17.61
C ILE A 759 -15.25 -4.31 -17.37
N GLU A 760 -16.50 -4.52 -17.77
CA GLU A 760 -17.18 -5.81 -17.66
C GLU A 760 -16.50 -6.89 -18.51
N GLY A 761 -16.10 -6.59 -19.75
CA GLY A 761 -15.32 -7.51 -20.59
C GLY A 761 -13.98 -7.91 -19.96
N LEU A 762 -13.30 -6.94 -19.33
CA LEU A 762 -12.03 -7.20 -18.66
C LEU A 762 -12.23 -8.08 -17.43
N GLN A 763 -13.26 -7.80 -16.64
CA GLN A 763 -13.61 -8.60 -15.48
C GLN A 763 -14.00 -10.04 -15.87
N ARG A 764 -14.83 -10.21 -16.92
CA ARG A 764 -15.17 -11.53 -17.47
C ARG A 764 -13.93 -12.32 -17.90
N THR A 765 -13.01 -11.66 -18.61
CA THR A 765 -11.75 -12.27 -19.08
C THR A 765 -10.86 -12.70 -17.93
N LEU A 766 -10.70 -11.85 -16.90
CA LEU A 766 -9.90 -12.16 -15.71
C LEU A 766 -10.54 -13.29 -14.89
N ASP A 767 -11.87 -13.31 -14.76
CA ASP A 767 -12.58 -14.36 -14.06
C ASP A 767 -12.47 -15.71 -14.78
N LEU A 768 -12.72 -15.74 -16.09
CA LEU A 768 -12.56 -16.96 -16.89
C LEU A 768 -11.15 -17.53 -16.74
N TYR A 769 -10.12 -16.69 -16.77
CA TYR A 769 -8.75 -17.13 -16.55
C TYR A 769 -8.55 -17.73 -15.16
N ARG A 770 -9.01 -17.06 -14.10
CA ARG A 770 -8.87 -17.53 -12.72
C ARG A 770 -9.55 -18.88 -12.50
N VAL A 771 -10.74 -19.07 -13.06
CA VAL A 771 -11.49 -20.34 -12.94
C VAL A 771 -10.82 -21.47 -13.72
N MET A 772 -10.35 -21.18 -14.94
CA MET A 772 -9.85 -22.21 -15.84
C MET A 772 -8.36 -22.53 -15.67
N HIS A 773 -7.59 -21.67 -14.98
CA HIS A 773 -6.13 -21.76 -14.84
C HIS A 773 -5.63 -23.15 -14.40
N ASP A 774 -6.23 -23.72 -13.36
CA ASP A 774 -5.87 -25.05 -12.85
C ASP A 774 -6.71 -26.16 -13.51
N ALA A 775 -7.93 -25.85 -13.93
CA ALA A 775 -8.88 -26.82 -14.48
C ALA A 775 -8.37 -27.51 -15.75
N LYS A 776 -7.61 -26.80 -16.58
CA LYS A 776 -7.03 -27.33 -17.83
C LYS A 776 -5.99 -28.44 -17.61
N PHE A 777 -5.56 -28.64 -16.38
CA PHE A 777 -4.53 -29.62 -15.99
C PHE A 777 -5.08 -30.76 -15.13
N ALA A 778 -6.40 -30.94 -15.12
CA ALA A 778 -7.05 -32.07 -14.46
C ALA A 778 -7.27 -33.23 -15.45
N GLY A 779 -6.62 -34.37 -15.20
CA GLY A 779 -6.78 -35.64 -15.95
C GLY A 779 -5.48 -36.18 -16.55
N ALA A 780 -5.47 -37.46 -16.93
CA ALA A 780 -4.27 -38.17 -17.42
C ALA A 780 -3.74 -37.64 -18.78
N ALA A 781 -4.57 -36.93 -19.55
CA ALA A 781 -4.22 -36.39 -20.87
C ALA A 781 -3.71 -34.93 -20.83
N SER A 782 -3.69 -34.27 -19.66
CA SER A 782 -3.38 -32.85 -19.56
C SER A 782 -1.96 -32.57 -19.07
N GLY A 783 -1.00 -32.48 -20.00
CA GLY A 783 0.35 -32.00 -19.69
C GLY A 783 1.48 -32.68 -20.46
N LEU A 784 2.71 -32.48 -19.99
CA LEU A 784 3.88 -33.20 -20.48
C LEU A 784 3.80 -34.67 -20.08
N ARG A 785 4.30 -35.56 -20.95
CA ARG A 785 4.39 -36.99 -20.62
C ARG A 785 5.37 -37.19 -19.45
N PRO A 786 5.17 -38.20 -18.59
CA PRO A 786 6.08 -38.49 -17.47
C PRO A 786 7.56 -38.57 -17.89
N ASP A 787 7.85 -39.15 -19.06
CA ASP A 787 9.22 -39.25 -19.58
C ASP A 787 9.80 -37.89 -20.02
N GLU A 788 8.97 -37.02 -20.59
CA GLU A 788 9.36 -35.65 -20.95
C GLU A 788 9.67 -34.84 -19.69
N MET A 789 8.84 -34.96 -18.65
CA MET A 789 9.07 -34.32 -17.36
C MET A 789 10.34 -34.85 -16.67
N ARG A 790 10.56 -36.17 -16.69
CA ARG A 790 11.77 -36.79 -16.17
C ARG A 790 13.03 -36.27 -16.86
N SER A 791 12.99 -36.16 -18.20
CA SER A 791 14.11 -35.61 -18.98
C SER A 791 14.44 -34.17 -18.54
N ILE A 792 13.42 -33.34 -18.33
CA ILE A 792 13.60 -31.95 -17.88
C ILE A 792 14.19 -31.93 -16.47
N LEU A 793 13.63 -32.69 -15.53
CA LEU A 793 14.11 -32.75 -14.15
C LEU A 793 15.59 -33.18 -14.06
N LEU A 794 15.98 -34.21 -14.82
CA LEU A 794 17.37 -34.66 -14.88
C LEU A 794 18.30 -33.57 -15.44
N LYS A 795 17.89 -32.86 -16.50
CA LYS A 795 18.67 -31.75 -17.06
C LYS A 795 18.82 -30.57 -16.10
N THR A 796 17.83 -30.34 -15.24
CA THR A 796 17.83 -29.21 -14.29
C THR A 796 18.64 -29.46 -13.01
N GLY A 797 19.03 -30.70 -12.71
CA GLY A 797 19.73 -31.04 -11.46
C GLY A 797 18.88 -30.86 -10.18
N LEU A 798 17.56 -30.70 -10.31
CA LEU A 798 16.63 -30.47 -9.19
C LEU A 798 16.49 -31.68 -8.25
N TYR A 799 16.80 -32.89 -8.74
CA TYR A 799 16.71 -34.15 -8.00
C TYR A 799 18.02 -34.92 -8.10
N SER A 800 18.50 -35.45 -6.98
CA SER A 800 19.66 -36.34 -6.94
C SER A 800 19.19 -37.80 -6.78
N GLY A 801 19.58 -38.64 -7.74
CA GLY A 801 19.22 -40.07 -7.78
C GLY A 801 18.17 -40.39 -8.84
N ALA A 802 18.59 -41.13 -9.87
CA ALA A 802 17.70 -41.67 -10.89
C ALA A 802 16.68 -42.60 -10.23
N THR A 803 15.40 -42.26 -10.30
CA THR A 803 14.33 -43.18 -9.91
C THR A 803 13.90 -43.95 -11.14
N GLU A 804 14.45 -45.16 -11.29
CA GLU A 804 13.75 -46.25 -11.96
C GLU A 804 12.42 -46.47 -11.20
N GLY A 805 11.30 -46.22 -11.86
CA GLY A 805 9.96 -46.45 -11.31
C GLY A 805 8.95 -45.32 -11.56
N THR A 806 7.68 -45.73 -11.64
CA THR A 806 6.45 -44.94 -11.80
C THR A 806 6.01 -44.19 -10.52
N GLU A 807 6.84 -44.18 -9.46
CA GLU A 807 6.44 -43.72 -8.11
C GLU A 807 6.45 -42.20 -7.90
N LEU A 808 7.08 -41.43 -8.79
CA LEU A 808 6.84 -39.99 -8.88
C LEU A 808 5.48 -39.80 -9.53
N ALA A 809 4.40 -39.83 -8.75
CA ALA A 809 3.12 -39.31 -9.23
C ALA A 809 3.30 -37.81 -9.51
N PHE A 810 3.59 -37.47 -10.76
CA PHE A 810 4.04 -36.17 -11.28
C PHE A 810 2.97 -35.05 -11.25
N GLU A 811 2.03 -35.10 -10.31
CA GLU A 811 0.86 -34.23 -10.27
C GLU A 811 0.98 -33.06 -9.28
N THR A 812 2.19 -32.71 -8.84
CA THR A 812 2.33 -31.57 -7.91
C THR A 812 2.16 -30.25 -8.67
N ARG A 813 1.13 -29.49 -8.30
CA ARG A 813 0.87 -28.12 -8.80
C ARG A 813 2.12 -27.23 -8.79
N GLY A 814 2.99 -27.39 -7.78
CA GLY A 814 4.24 -26.63 -7.66
C GLY A 814 5.21 -26.84 -8.83
N LEU A 815 5.43 -28.09 -9.24
CA LEU A 815 6.29 -28.44 -10.38
C LEU A 815 5.75 -27.87 -11.69
N ARG A 816 4.43 -27.98 -11.90
CA ARG A 816 3.76 -27.41 -13.08
C ARG A 816 3.94 -25.89 -13.14
N GLU A 817 3.63 -25.19 -12.05
CA GLU A 817 3.74 -23.72 -11.99
C GLU A 817 5.20 -23.26 -12.16
N PHE A 818 6.16 -24.03 -11.66
CA PHE A 818 7.59 -23.77 -11.86
C PHE A 818 7.99 -23.84 -13.34
N PHE A 819 7.54 -24.82 -14.11
CA PHE A 819 7.86 -24.86 -15.55
C PHE A 819 7.00 -23.92 -16.41
N ARG A 820 5.82 -23.51 -15.93
CA ARG A 820 4.99 -22.50 -16.58
C ARG A 820 5.60 -21.11 -16.45
N PHE A 821 5.94 -20.72 -15.24
CA PHE A 821 6.26 -19.33 -14.90
C PHE A 821 7.66 -19.11 -14.36
N GLY A 822 8.34 -20.18 -13.92
CA GLY A 822 9.69 -20.14 -13.38
C GLY A 822 10.77 -20.13 -14.45
N ASP A 823 11.99 -19.90 -13.98
CA ASP A 823 13.17 -19.75 -14.80
C ASP A 823 14.26 -20.67 -14.29
N HIS A 824 14.25 -21.89 -14.80
CA HIS A 824 15.09 -22.95 -14.28
C HIS A 824 16.58 -22.68 -14.52
N HIS A 825 16.94 -22.05 -15.64
CA HIS A 825 18.32 -21.72 -15.98
C HIS A 825 18.99 -20.74 -15.01
N LEU A 826 18.25 -19.82 -14.38
CA LEU A 826 18.84 -18.85 -13.44
C LEU A 826 19.32 -19.47 -12.14
N PHE A 827 18.71 -20.58 -11.75
CA PHE A 827 18.90 -21.15 -10.43
C PHE A 827 19.49 -22.56 -10.49
N THR A 828 19.87 -23.06 -11.67
CA THR A 828 20.46 -24.40 -11.82
C THR A 828 21.62 -24.62 -10.85
N THR A 829 22.48 -23.62 -10.65
CA THR A 829 23.60 -23.69 -9.70
C THR A 829 23.12 -23.72 -8.24
N ASP A 830 22.15 -22.87 -7.88
CA ASP A 830 21.57 -22.82 -6.54
C ASP A 830 20.84 -24.11 -6.16
N PHE A 831 20.17 -24.70 -7.15
CA PHE A 831 19.40 -25.93 -7.03
C PHE A 831 20.29 -27.17 -7.02
N ALA A 832 21.37 -27.19 -7.81
CA ALA A 832 22.38 -28.25 -7.78
C ALA A 832 23.08 -28.36 -6.41
N GLN A 833 23.17 -27.25 -5.65
CA GLN A 833 23.73 -27.25 -4.30
C GLN A 833 22.77 -27.82 -3.24
N ASN A 834 21.45 -27.85 -3.49
CA ASN A 834 20.45 -28.39 -2.58
C ASN A 834 19.37 -29.18 -3.35
N PRO A 835 19.74 -30.29 -4.01
CA PRO A 835 18.79 -31.09 -4.76
C PRO A 835 17.83 -31.80 -3.80
N VAL A 836 16.59 -32.01 -4.26
CA VAL A 836 15.64 -32.84 -3.53
C VAL A 836 16.14 -34.29 -3.58
N THR A 837 16.38 -34.89 -2.42
CA THR A 837 16.86 -36.28 -2.34
C THR A 837 15.70 -37.27 -2.27
N ARG A 838 15.96 -38.52 -2.68
CA ARG A 838 14.98 -39.62 -2.56
C ARG A 838 14.50 -39.82 -1.12
N ASP A 839 15.41 -39.72 -0.16
CA ASP A 839 15.12 -39.92 1.27
C ASP A 839 14.15 -38.84 1.79
N GLN A 840 14.35 -37.59 1.40
CA GLN A 840 13.46 -36.48 1.77
C GLN A 840 12.03 -36.68 1.24
N PHE A 841 11.89 -37.24 0.04
CA PHE A 841 10.58 -37.55 -0.55
C PHE A 841 9.85 -38.67 0.22
N HIS A 842 10.56 -39.74 0.57
CA HIS A 842 10.00 -40.82 1.39
C HIS A 842 9.66 -40.34 2.80
N GLU A 843 10.50 -39.50 3.41
CA GLU A 843 10.27 -38.90 4.73
C GLU A 843 8.97 -38.06 4.76
N ILE A 844 8.65 -37.29 3.72
CA ILE A 844 7.36 -36.54 3.69
C ILE A 844 6.18 -37.49 3.61
N LYS A 845 6.27 -38.52 2.76
CA LYS A 845 5.17 -39.46 2.54
C LYS A 845 4.82 -40.20 3.84
N SER A 846 5.82 -40.56 4.65
CA SER A 846 5.61 -41.14 5.97
C SER A 846 5.12 -40.11 7.00
N LEU A 847 5.58 -38.86 6.96
CA LEU A 847 5.21 -37.82 7.92
C LEU A 847 3.78 -37.26 7.73
N ARG A 848 3.16 -37.35 6.54
CA ARG A 848 1.88 -36.67 6.26
C ARG A 848 0.73 -37.02 7.23
N ALA A 849 0.56 -38.30 7.57
CA ALA A 849 -0.48 -38.73 8.52
C ALA A 849 -0.18 -38.24 9.95
N ASP A 850 1.08 -38.34 10.36
CA ASP A 850 1.55 -37.94 11.69
C ASP A 850 1.52 -36.42 11.92
N LEU A 851 1.71 -35.61 10.87
CA LEU A 851 1.69 -34.16 10.96
C LEU A 851 0.29 -33.62 11.27
N ALA A 852 -0.76 -34.26 10.76
CA ALA A 852 -2.14 -33.89 11.08
C ALA A 852 -2.43 -34.11 12.58
N LEU A 853 -2.07 -35.28 13.11
CA LEU A 853 -2.20 -35.61 14.53
C LEU A 853 -1.37 -34.65 15.41
N ALA A 854 -0.14 -34.32 14.98
CA ALA A 854 0.70 -33.38 15.70
C ALA A 854 0.09 -31.96 15.74
N GLN A 855 -0.48 -31.50 14.62
CA GLN A 855 -1.13 -30.20 14.51
C GLN A 855 -2.37 -30.10 15.42
N ASP A 856 -3.15 -31.18 15.52
CA ASP A 856 -4.33 -31.25 16.37
C ASP A 856 -3.96 -31.22 17.84
N ARG A 857 -2.99 -32.05 18.24
CA ARG A 857 -2.50 -32.06 19.62
C ARG A 857 -1.92 -30.72 20.03
N ARG A 858 -1.12 -30.07 19.18
CA ARG A 858 -0.60 -28.71 19.41
C ARG A 858 -1.74 -27.69 19.58
N SER A 859 -2.80 -27.81 18.78
CA SER A 859 -3.95 -26.91 18.84
C SER A 859 -4.76 -27.11 20.14
N ALA A 860 -4.92 -28.35 20.60
CA ALA A 860 -5.54 -28.67 21.89
C ALA A 860 -4.73 -28.10 23.07
N LEU A 861 -3.40 -28.26 23.07
CA LEU A 861 -2.52 -27.66 24.08
C LEU A 861 -2.58 -26.13 24.07
N HIS A 862 -2.72 -25.51 22.89
CA HIS A 862 -2.90 -24.06 22.79
C HIS A 862 -4.24 -23.61 23.36
N ALA A 863 -5.32 -24.36 23.11
CA ALA A 863 -6.63 -24.07 23.70
C ALA A 863 -6.60 -24.19 25.23
N GLU A 864 -5.92 -25.21 25.76
CA GLU A 864 -5.70 -25.41 27.20
C GLU A 864 -4.92 -24.23 27.82
N TRP A 865 -3.87 -23.76 27.14
CA TRP A 865 -3.12 -22.58 27.57
C TRP A 865 -4.01 -21.34 27.69
N VAL A 866 -4.90 -21.11 26.71
CA VAL A 866 -5.83 -19.99 26.73
C VAL A 866 -6.85 -20.14 27.87
N SER A 867 -7.41 -21.34 28.07
CA SER A 867 -8.41 -21.58 29.13
C SER A 867 -7.81 -21.46 30.53
N ASN A 868 -6.54 -21.84 30.70
CA ASN A 868 -5.86 -21.85 32.00
C ASN A 868 -5.13 -20.53 32.30
N GLY A 869 -5.66 -19.40 31.82
CA GLY A 869 -5.09 -18.08 32.13
C GLY A 869 -3.66 -17.87 31.61
N LYS A 870 -3.30 -18.51 30.49
CA LYS A 870 -1.95 -18.50 29.88
C LYS A 870 -0.89 -19.31 30.65
N ALA A 871 -1.31 -20.34 31.38
CA ALA A 871 -0.40 -21.30 32.02
C ALA A 871 -0.49 -22.70 31.36
N LEU A 872 0.66 -23.37 31.25
CA LEU A 872 0.82 -24.76 30.85
C LEU A 872 1.83 -25.41 31.80
N SER A 873 1.69 -26.70 32.11
CA SER A 873 2.69 -27.43 32.89
C SER A 873 3.99 -27.63 32.11
N GLY A 874 5.13 -27.80 32.79
CA GLY A 874 6.45 -27.97 32.15
C GLY A 874 6.48 -29.11 31.11
N ALA A 875 5.93 -30.27 31.46
CA ALA A 875 5.86 -31.41 30.53
C ALA A 875 5.02 -31.11 29.28
N LYS A 876 3.87 -30.45 29.42
CA LYS A 876 3.01 -30.05 28.28
C LYS A 876 3.65 -28.93 27.46
N HIS A 877 4.47 -28.10 28.09
CA HIS A 877 5.23 -27.07 27.42
C HIS A 877 6.32 -27.67 26.51
N ASP A 878 7.04 -28.67 27.01
CA ASP A 878 8.03 -29.40 26.20
C ASP A 878 7.37 -30.24 25.11
N GLU A 879 6.21 -30.85 25.40
CA GLU A 879 5.36 -31.51 24.39
C GLU A 879 4.96 -30.52 23.28
N TYR A 880 4.47 -29.33 23.64
CA TYR A 880 4.12 -28.28 22.68
C TYR A 880 5.31 -27.90 21.80
N ARG A 881 6.50 -27.73 22.39
CA ARG A 881 7.74 -27.40 21.66
C ARG A 881 8.14 -28.53 20.69
N ALA A 882 8.10 -29.78 21.14
CA ALA A 882 8.43 -30.94 20.31
C ALA A 882 7.47 -31.08 19.11
N LEU A 883 6.16 -30.91 19.36
CA LEU A 883 5.14 -30.92 18.31
C LEU A 883 5.35 -29.77 17.31
N LEU A 884 5.64 -28.55 17.80
CA LEU A 884 5.92 -27.40 16.95
C LEU A 884 7.13 -27.64 16.03
N ASN A 885 8.24 -28.16 16.58
CA ASN A 885 9.44 -28.48 15.81
C ASN A 885 9.16 -29.55 14.74
N ARG A 886 8.36 -30.57 15.07
CA ARG A 886 7.96 -31.63 14.14
C ARG A 886 7.11 -31.07 12.99
N ILE A 887 6.13 -30.23 13.31
CA ILE A 887 5.27 -29.55 12.33
C ILE A 887 6.10 -28.63 11.43
N GLU A 888 7.02 -27.86 12.01
CA GLU A 888 7.92 -26.96 11.29
C GLU A 888 8.78 -27.74 10.28
N ARG A 889 9.47 -28.80 10.73
CA ARG A 889 10.28 -29.68 9.87
C ARG A 889 9.46 -30.28 8.74
N GLY A 890 8.28 -30.85 9.06
CA GLY A 890 7.41 -31.46 8.06
C GLY A 890 6.95 -30.47 6.99
N ARG A 891 6.62 -29.23 7.38
CA ARG A 891 6.25 -28.17 6.44
C ARG A 891 7.43 -27.77 5.54
N HIS A 892 8.60 -27.51 6.13
CA HIS A 892 9.79 -27.11 5.37
C HIS A 892 10.22 -28.19 4.38
N LEU A 893 10.22 -29.46 4.80
CA LEU A 893 10.54 -30.58 3.94
C LEU A 893 9.54 -30.69 2.79
N SER A 894 8.24 -30.58 3.08
CA SER A 894 7.17 -30.57 2.08
C SER A 894 7.34 -29.44 1.06
N ASP A 895 7.62 -28.21 1.52
CA ASP A 895 7.83 -27.06 0.64
C ASP A 895 9.08 -27.24 -0.24
N HIS A 896 10.12 -27.90 0.27
CA HIS A 896 11.33 -28.22 -0.49
C HIS A 896 11.09 -29.31 -1.54
N ALA A 897 10.57 -30.48 -1.15
CA ALA A 897 10.43 -31.62 -2.06
C ALA A 897 9.33 -31.45 -3.12
N GLU A 898 8.31 -30.63 -2.84
CA GLU A 898 7.29 -30.24 -3.81
C GLU A 898 7.71 -29.02 -4.66
N LEU A 899 8.98 -28.59 -4.56
CA LEU A 899 9.59 -27.45 -5.25
C LEU A 899 8.86 -26.10 -5.04
N ARG A 900 8.08 -25.97 -3.96
CA ARG A 900 7.41 -24.71 -3.62
C ARG A 900 8.41 -23.64 -3.23
N ASP A 901 9.48 -24.02 -2.54
CA ASP A 901 10.59 -23.10 -2.23
C ASP A 901 11.27 -22.58 -3.50
N HIS A 902 11.42 -23.40 -4.53
CA HIS A 902 12.01 -23.02 -5.82
C HIS A 902 11.13 -22.01 -6.57
N LEU A 903 9.82 -22.31 -6.66
CA LEU A 903 8.83 -21.40 -7.22
C LEU A 903 8.78 -20.08 -6.44
N ARG A 904 8.90 -20.15 -5.10
CA ARG A 904 8.91 -18.96 -4.24
C ARG A 904 10.18 -18.14 -4.40
N LEU A 905 11.34 -18.77 -4.57
CA LEU A 905 12.61 -18.09 -4.84
C LEU A 905 12.52 -17.29 -6.15
N HIS A 906 12.06 -17.93 -7.22
CA HIS A 906 11.77 -17.25 -8.49
C HIS A 906 10.74 -16.13 -8.31
N GLY A 907 9.66 -16.42 -7.58
CA GLY A 907 8.61 -15.45 -7.25
C GLY A 907 9.15 -14.19 -6.56
N ILE A 908 10.07 -14.34 -5.61
CA ILE A 908 10.75 -13.25 -4.90
C ILE A 908 11.64 -12.46 -5.86
N LEU A 909 12.46 -13.13 -6.68
CA LEU A 909 13.32 -12.46 -7.66
C LEU A 909 12.48 -11.54 -8.57
N ILE A 910 11.44 -12.08 -9.20
CA ILE A 910 10.58 -11.31 -10.10
C ILE A 910 9.79 -10.23 -9.36
N ASP A 911 9.31 -10.49 -8.13
CA ASP A 911 8.67 -9.48 -7.29
C ASP A 911 9.60 -8.29 -7.00
N VAL A 912 10.89 -8.55 -6.69
CA VAL A 912 11.90 -7.51 -6.47
C VAL A 912 12.17 -6.76 -7.77
N LEU A 913 12.44 -7.46 -8.87
CA LEU A 913 12.72 -6.83 -10.17
C LEU A 913 11.55 -5.99 -10.67
N ALA A 914 10.31 -6.49 -10.60
CA ALA A 914 9.12 -5.72 -10.91
C ALA A 914 8.98 -4.49 -10.01
N ARG A 915 9.37 -4.58 -8.74
CA ARG A 915 9.36 -3.44 -7.84
C ARG A 915 10.43 -2.40 -8.17
N LEU A 916 11.62 -2.81 -8.61
CA LEU A 916 12.66 -1.90 -9.09
C LEU A 916 12.26 -1.25 -10.41
N LEU A 917 11.62 -2.03 -11.29
CA LEU A 917 11.00 -1.53 -12.51
C LEU A 917 9.95 -0.43 -12.23
N ASP A 918 9.14 -0.59 -11.18
CA ASP A 918 8.20 0.47 -10.77
C ASP A 918 8.90 1.79 -10.44
N PHE A 919 10.11 1.76 -9.88
CA PHE A 919 10.91 2.95 -9.60
C PHE A 919 11.50 3.53 -10.88
N ALA A 920 11.96 2.69 -11.81
CA ALA A 920 12.39 3.14 -13.13
C ALA A 920 11.26 3.87 -13.88
N GLY A 921 10.04 3.31 -13.85
CA GLY A 921 8.86 4.00 -14.36
C GLY A 921 8.57 5.30 -13.60
N GLN A 922 8.63 5.32 -12.26
CA GLN A 922 8.43 6.57 -11.50
C GLN A 922 9.46 7.65 -11.84
N TRP A 923 10.72 7.28 -12.04
CA TRP A 923 11.75 8.20 -12.50
C TRP A 923 11.40 8.81 -13.86
N GLU A 924 10.98 8.00 -14.83
CA GLU A 924 10.59 8.48 -16.16
C GLU A 924 9.35 9.38 -16.12
N ARG A 925 8.40 9.07 -15.22
CA ARG A 925 7.25 9.94 -14.93
C ARG A 925 7.68 11.32 -14.47
N ASP A 926 8.57 11.32 -13.49
CA ASP A 926 8.94 12.53 -12.78
C ASP A 926 9.85 13.38 -13.68
N LEU A 927 10.63 12.75 -14.57
CA LEU A 927 11.30 13.39 -15.71
C LEU A 927 10.30 14.04 -16.66
N TYR A 928 9.26 13.32 -17.09
CA TYR A 928 8.19 13.84 -17.95
C TYR A 928 7.48 15.04 -17.32
N PHE A 929 7.00 14.92 -16.08
CA PHE A 929 6.35 16.03 -15.39
C PHE A 929 7.28 17.23 -15.19
N THR A 930 8.54 16.99 -14.82
CA THR A 930 9.50 18.10 -14.70
C THR A 930 9.71 18.79 -16.05
N THR A 931 9.76 18.04 -17.15
CA THR A 931 9.84 18.60 -18.51
C THR A 931 8.63 19.48 -18.83
N LEU A 932 7.41 19.01 -18.59
CA LEU A 932 6.19 19.80 -18.82
C LEU A 932 6.18 21.09 -17.97
N ALA A 933 6.55 20.98 -16.70
CA ALA A 933 6.59 22.13 -15.80
C ALA A 933 7.59 23.18 -16.28
N LEU A 934 8.78 22.76 -16.74
CA LEU A 934 9.80 23.67 -17.23
C LEU A 934 9.39 24.34 -18.55
N ILE A 935 8.76 23.61 -19.48
CA ILE A 935 8.16 24.18 -20.71
C ILE A 935 7.12 25.25 -20.35
N HIS A 936 6.20 24.93 -19.43
CA HIS A 936 5.16 25.85 -18.98
C HIS A 936 5.73 27.11 -18.33
N LEU A 937 6.76 26.97 -17.48
CA LEU A 937 7.42 28.10 -16.82
C LEU A 937 8.26 28.96 -17.78
N ALA A 938 8.73 28.39 -18.89
CA ALA A 938 9.38 29.13 -19.96
C ALA A 938 8.37 29.91 -20.83
N GLY A 939 7.06 29.73 -20.61
CA GLY A 939 6.02 30.36 -21.42
C GLY A 939 5.87 29.76 -22.82
N THR A 940 6.37 28.55 -23.04
CA THR A 940 6.30 27.84 -24.33
C THR A 940 5.31 26.67 -24.28
N THR A 941 5.13 25.99 -25.41
CA THR A 941 4.30 24.78 -25.53
C THR A 941 5.13 23.56 -25.91
N PRO A 942 4.62 22.32 -25.70
CA PRO A 942 5.27 21.12 -26.21
C PRO A 942 5.49 21.15 -27.74
N GLN A 943 4.60 21.79 -28.50
CA GLN A 943 4.77 21.95 -29.96
C GLN A 943 5.97 22.82 -30.33
N ASP A 944 6.26 23.83 -29.52
CA ASP A 944 7.43 24.70 -29.69
C ASP A 944 8.72 24.03 -29.18
N ALA A 945 8.61 23.15 -28.19
CA ALA A 945 9.75 22.46 -27.59
C ALA A 945 10.24 21.25 -28.41
N PHE A 946 9.33 20.51 -29.05
CA PHE A 946 9.63 19.26 -29.74
C PHE A 946 9.51 19.36 -31.26
N ASP A 947 10.31 18.57 -31.98
CA ASP A 947 10.19 18.47 -33.44
C ASP A 947 8.89 17.77 -33.86
N ASP A 948 8.34 18.18 -35.01
CA ASP A 948 7.02 17.76 -35.51
C ASP A 948 6.98 16.33 -36.08
N ARG A 949 8.14 15.73 -36.38
CA ARG A 949 8.25 14.39 -36.96
C ARG A 949 8.38 13.31 -35.89
N ARG A 950 9.48 13.33 -35.12
CA ARG A 950 9.84 12.30 -34.14
C ARG A 950 9.49 12.73 -32.72
N GLY A 951 9.67 14.01 -32.39
CA GLY A 951 9.41 14.58 -31.07
C GLY A 951 7.94 14.48 -30.69
N TRP A 952 7.03 14.95 -31.55
CA TRP A 952 5.59 14.87 -31.30
C TRP A 952 5.10 13.42 -31.20
N HIS A 953 5.57 12.52 -32.06
CA HIS A 953 5.22 11.10 -31.98
C HIS A 953 5.71 10.48 -30.65
N ALA A 954 6.91 10.81 -30.21
CA ALA A 954 7.45 10.35 -28.94
C ALA A 954 6.64 10.88 -27.74
N VAL A 955 6.18 12.14 -27.77
CA VAL A 955 5.30 12.69 -26.73
C VAL A 955 3.92 12.00 -26.76
N ARG A 956 3.32 11.83 -27.94
CA ARG A 956 2.02 11.13 -28.09
C ARG A 956 2.07 9.70 -27.58
N THR A 957 3.20 9.01 -27.73
CA THR A 957 3.42 7.64 -27.24
C THR A 957 4.02 7.60 -25.83
N GLY A 958 4.24 8.76 -25.20
CA GLY A 958 4.79 8.96 -23.85
C GLY A 958 6.24 8.50 -23.66
N GLN A 959 7.00 8.38 -24.74
CA GLN A 959 8.42 8.07 -24.79
C GLN A 959 9.27 9.34 -24.54
N ILE A 960 9.28 9.85 -23.31
CA ILE A 960 9.95 11.12 -23.00
C ILE A 960 11.46 11.11 -23.33
N LEU A 961 12.17 10.00 -23.11
CA LEU A 961 13.60 9.91 -23.47
C LEU A 961 13.83 9.97 -24.99
N ALA A 962 12.86 9.52 -25.79
CA ALA A 962 12.91 9.67 -27.24
C ALA A 962 12.56 11.11 -27.65
N ALA A 963 11.58 11.73 -26.99
CA ALA A 963 11.20 13.12 -27.24
C ALA A 963 12.35 14.09 -26.94
N LEU A 964 13.08 13.88 -25.84
CA LEU A 964 14.25 14.70 -25.46
C LEU A 964 15.45 14.56 -26.42
N ARG A 965 15.46 13.55 -27.31
CA ARG A 965 16.43 13.43 -28.41
C ARG A 965 16.04 14.22 -29.66
N SER A 966 14.81 14.74 -29.68
CA SER A 966 14.09 15.21 -30.86
C SER A 966 13.40 16.53 -30.51
N THR A 967 14.21 17.46 -29.98
CA THR A 967 13.80 18.78 -29.51
C THR A 967 14.17 19.85 -30.54
N ARG A 968 13.47 20.99 -30.53
CA ARG A 968 13.85 22.15 -31.33
C ARG A 968 15.06 22.85 -30.70
N ASP A 969 15.90 23.42 -31.55
CA ASP A 969 17.09 24.16 -31.10
C ASP A 969 16.71 25.61 -30.76
N THR A 970 16.30 25.83 -29.52
CA THR A 970 15.92 27.14 -28.98
C THR A 970 16.66 27.40 -27.66
N PRO A 971 16.99 28.66 -27.32
CA PRO A 971 17.65 28.99 -26.06
C PRO A 971 16.91 28.46 -24.83
N GLU A 972 15.58 28.54 -24.85
CA GLU A 972 14.70 28.06 -23.77
C GLU A 972 14.86 26.55 -23.61
N MET A 973 14.82 25.78 -24.70
CA MET A 973 14.95 24.32 -24.63
C MET A 973 16.35 23.89 -24.19
N GLN A 974 17.40 24.60 -24.59
CA GLN A 974 18.77 24.30 -24.13
C GLN A 974 18.92 24.50 -22.61
N ASP A 975 18.32 25.56 -22.06
CA ASP A 975 18.25 25.76 -20.60
C ASP A 975 17.44 24.66 -19.90
N ILE A 976 16.30 24.26 -20.48
CA ILE A 976 15.50 23.13 -19.97
C ILE A 976 16.32 21.84 -19.95
N LEU A 977 17.03 21.52 -21.03
CA LEU A 977 17.88 20.33 -21.10
C LEU A 977 18.99 20.37 -20.05
N ALA A 978 19.68 21.49 -19.87
CA ALA A 978 20.72 21.65 -18.84
C ALA A 978 20.16 21.40 -17.43
N LYS A 979 18.97 21.95 -17.14
CA LYS A 979 18.25 21.74 -15.88
C LYS A 979 17.89 20.28 -15.64
N LEU A 980 17.38 19.59 -16.67
CA LEU A 980 17.03 18.16 -16.58
C LEU A 980 18.28 17.28 -16.41
N ALA A 981 19.38 17.58 -17.11
CA ALA A 981 20.64 16.86 -16.99
C ALA A 981 21.17 16.89 -15.55
N MET A 982 21.19 18.08 -14.94
CA MET A 982 21.59 18.28 -13.56
C MET A 982 20.69 17.51 -12.57
N VAL A 983 19.37 17.62 -12.70
CA VAL A 983 18.43 17.03 -11.72
C VAL A 983 18.41 15.51 -11.79
N PHE A 984 18.36 14.95 -12.99
CA PHE A 984 18.17 13.52 -13.19
C PHE A 984 19.48 12.78 -13.43
N ASN A 985 20.62 13.47 -13.37
CA ASN A 985 21.96 12.95 -13.64
C ASN A 985 22.00 12.16 -14.96
N ILE A 986 21.62 12.88 -16.02
CA ILE A 986 21.54 12.37 -17.39
C ILE A 986 22.61 13.09 -18.21
N ASP A 987 23.42 12.32 -18.94
CA ASP A 987 24.37 12.87 -19.89
C ASP A 987 23.60 13.18 -21.19
N MET A 988 23.70 14.36 -21.78
CA MET A 988 23.00 14.64 -23.06
C MET A 988 24.02 15.31 -23.99
N PRO A 989 24.48 14.64 -25.07
CA PRO A 989 23.69 14.50 -26.30
C PRO A 989 23.78 13.10 -26.98
N GLY A 990 22.70 12.51 -27.50
CA GLY A 990 21.33 13.00 -27.57
C GLY A 990 20.39 12.60 -26.41
N VAL A 991 20.82 11.83 -25.39
CA VAL A 991 20.26 11.51 -24.05
C VAL A 991 20.76 10.10 -23.63
N ARG A 992 21.74 10.03 -22.72
CA ARG A 992 22.59 8.89 -22.27
C ARG A 992 22.88 8.97 -20.74
N GLY A 993 23.74 8.10 -20.21
CA GLY A 993 24.24 8.16 -18.82
C GLY A 993 23.89 6.96 -17.95
N ALA A 994 24.48 6.90 -16.74
CA ALA A 994 24.35 5.77 -15.83
C ALA A 994 22.89 5.53 -15.39
N ASN A 995 22.13 6.61 -15.19
CA ASN A 995 20.71 6.54 -14.84
C ASN A 995 19.85 6.02 -16.00
N VAL A 996 20.11 6.48 -17.23
CA VAL A 996 19.43 5.97 -18.43
C VAL A 996 19.74 4.48 -18.65
N ARG A 997 20.99 4.06 -18.47
CA ARG A 997 21.38 2.64 -18.52
C ARG A 997 20.65 1.82 -17.46
N THR A 998 20.62 2.28 -16.21
CA THR A 998 19.91 1.61 -15.13
C THR A 998 18.41 1.49 -15.41
N ARG A 999 17.77 2.57 -15.90
CA ARG A 999 16.36 2.53 -16.31
C ARG A 999 16.12 1.49 -17.39
N ASN A 1000 16.97 1.43 -18.43
CA ASN A 1000 16.82 0.46 -19.51
C ASN A 1000 17.08 -0.98 -19.03
N ASP A 1001 18.08 -1.19 -18.18
CA ASP A 1001 18.36 -2.50 -17.58
C ASP A 1001 17.15 -3.04 -16.80
N LEU A 1002 16.46 -2.17 -16.07
CA LEU A 1002 15.25 -2.51 -15.33
C LEU A 1002 14.04 -2.69 -16.27
N ALA A 1003 13.86 -1.80 -17.26
CA ALA A 1003 12.76 -1.84 -18.23
C ALA A 1003 12.73 -3.13 -19.05
N HIS A 1004 13.92 -3.63 -19.39
CA HIS A 1004 14.13 -4.78 -20.27
C HIS A 1004 14.60 -6.04 -19.54
N PHE A 1005 14.71 -5.98 -18.21
CA PHE A 1005 15.29 -7.05 -17.38
C PHE A 1005 16.65 -7.57 -17.90
N ASN A 1006 17.52 -6.67 -18.38
CA ASN A 1006 18.83 -7.03 -18.93
C ASN A 1006 19.67 -7.89 -17.97
N CYS A 1007 19.47 -7.74 -16.66
CA CYS A 1007 20.14 -8.55 -15.65
C CYS A 1007 19.80 -10.06 -15.71
N LEU A 1008 18.72 -10.45 -16.38
CA LEU A 1008 18.32 -11.85 -16.55
C LEU A 1008 18.88 -12.49 -17.82
N HIS A 1009 19.41 -11.69 -18.76
CA HIS A 1009 19.86 -12.13 -20.08
C HIS A 1009 21.36 -12.49 -20.13
N THR A 1010 22.11 -12.29 -19.04
CA THR A 1010 23.54 -12.63 -18.99
C THR A 1010 23.73 -14.00 -18.30
N PRO A 1011 23.94 -15.10 -19.06
CA PRO A 1011 23.95 -16.46 -18.52
C PRO A 1011 25.11 -16.78 -17.54
N ALA A 1012 26.10 -15.89 -17.38
CA ALA A 1012 27.32 -16.15 -16.60
C ALA A 1012 27.44 -15.39 -15.27
N ALA A 1013 26.55 -14.43 -14.97
CA ALA A 1013 26.66 -13.61 -13.76
C ALA A 1013 25.60 -14.01 -12.72
N SER A 1014 26.02 -14.35 -11.50
CA SER A 1014 25.10 -14.44 -10.37
C SER A 1014 24.38 -13.10 -10.21
N ILE A 1015 23.05 -13.15 -10.05
CA ILE A 1015 22.25 -11.94 -9.87
C ILE A 1015 22.60 -11.33 -8.51
N ASP A 1016 23.08 -10.10 -8.51
CA ASP A 1016 23.25 -9.29 -7.30
C ASP A 1016 22.15 -8.21 -7.22
N LEU A 1017 21.09 -8.54 -6.47
CA LEU A 1017 20.00 -7.60 -6.18
C LEU A 1017 20.45 -6.43 -5.32
N THR A 1018 21.46 -6.58 -4.46
CA THR A 1018 21.96 -5.46 -3.64
C THR A 1018 22.61 -4.40 -4.53
N ALA A 1019 23.43 -4.81 -5.49
CA ALA A 1019 24.00 -3.91 -6.50
C ALA A 1019 22.90 -3.23 -7.35
N LEU A 1020 21.89 -3.99 -7.79
CA LEU A 1020 20.78 -3.44 -8.58
C LEU A 1020 19.91 -2.45 -7.76
N ILE A 1021 19.71 -2.72 -6.47
CA ILE A 1021 19.04 -1.81 -5.54
C ILE A 1021 19.85 -0.52 -5.36
N ASN A 1022 21.18 -0.60 -5.20
CA ASN A 1022 22.03 0.58 -5.12
C ASN A 1022 21.96 1.43 -6.40
N ARG A 1023 21.98 0.80 -7.59
CA ARG A 1023 21.76 1.51 -8.86
C ARG A 1023 20.38 2.17 -8.92
N THR A 1024 19.34 1.49 -8.46
CA THR A 1024 17.97 2.04 -8.40
C THR A 1024 17.85 3.19 -7.40
N ARG A 1025 18.60 3.14 -6.29
CA ARG A 1025 18.68 4.28 -5.36
C ARG A 1025 19.34 5.48 -6.02
N ALA A 1026 20.46 5.29 -6.70
CA ALA A 1026 21.13 6.35 -7.46
C ALA A 1026 20.20 6.96 -8.52
N LEU A 1027 19.40 6.13 -9.20
CA LEU A 1027 18.36 6.59 -10.13
C LEU A 1027 17.34 7.52 -9.45
N MET A 1028 16.94 7.24 -8.21
CA MET A 1028 15.96 8.03 -7.45
C MET A 1028 16.57 9.17 -6.63
N HIS A 1029 17.86 9.49 -6.79
CA HIS A 1029 18.57 10.44 -5.91
C HIS A 1029 17.99 11.87 -5.94
N TYR A 1030 17.38 12.27 -7.06
CA TYR A 1030 16.66 13.56 -7.18
C TYR A 1030 15.54 13.72 -6.14
N ASP A 1031 14.91 12.61 -5.72
CA ASP A 1031 13.94 12.57 -4.64
C ASP A 1031 14.41 11.67 -3.47
N ARG A 1032 14.99 12.28 -2.43
CA ARG A 1032 15.44 11.59 -1.22
C ARG A 1032 14.37 10.71 -0.58
N LYS A 1033 13.09 11.09 -0.66
CA LYS A 1033 12.00 10.26 -0.14
C LYS A 1033 11.88 8.96 -0.94
N GLN A 1034 12.02 9.04 -2.26
CA GLN A 1034 11.96 7.87 -3.14
C GLN A 1034 13.23 7.03 -3.04
N GLU A 1035 14.42 7.65 -3.00
CA GLU A 1035 15.69 6.95 -2.77
C GLU A 1035 15.60 6.02 -1.55
N ASN A 1036 15.13 6.56 -0.42
CA ASN A 1036 14.95 5.77 0.81
C ASN A 1036 13.78 4.77 0.73
N ALA A 1037 12.80 5.02 -0.14
CA ALA A 1037 11.69 4.10 -0.35
C ALA A 1037 12.11 2.84 -1.12
N VAL A 1038 13.19 2.89 -1.92
CA VAL A 1038 13.68 1.72 -2.68
C VAL A 1038 14.01 0.56 -1.74
N SER A 1039 15.01 0.74 -0.86
CA SER A 1039 15.46 -0.31 0.07
C SER A 1039 14.36 -0.74 1.04
N LYS A 1040 13.60 0.24 1.57
CA LYS A 1040 12.47 -0.04 2.46
C LYS A 1040 11.40 -0.91 1.81
N SER A 1041 11.07 -0.65 0.54
CA SER A 1041 10.05 -1.43 -0.17
C SER A 1041 10.47 -2.88 -0.41
N VAL A 1042 11.77 -3.13 -0.62
CA VAL A 1042 12.32 -4.49 -0.73
C VAL A 1042 12.30 -5.21 0.62
N ILE A 1043 12.66 -4.53 1.71
CA ILE A 1043 12.54 -5.09 3.07
C ILE A 1043 11.08 -5.49 3.38
N GLU A 1044 10.12 -4.61 3.07
CA GLU A 1044 8.69 -4.88 3.27
C GLU A 1044 8.18 -6.00 2.35
N LEU A 1045 8.76 -6.15 1.16
CA LEU A 1045 8.45 -7.24 0.23
C LEU A 1045 8.91 -8.58 0.80
N LEU A 1046 10.14 -8.68 1.31
CA LEU A 1046 10.64 -9.91 1.95
C LEU A 1046 9.88 -10.23 3.25
N ASP A 1047 9.46 -9.22 4.02
CA ASP A 1047 8.63 -9.43 5.22
C ASP A 1047 7.29 -10.11 4.91
N ARG A 1048 6.68 -9.80 3.74
CA ARG A 1048 5.47 -10.49 3.25
C ARG A 1048 5.76 -11.95 2.92
N HIS A 1049 6.93 -12.22 2.36
CA HIS A 1049 7.50 -13.55 2.14
C HIS A 1049 8.10 -14.19 3.41
N LYS A 1050 7.77 -13.68 4.61
CA LYS A 1050 8.19 -14.24 5.91
C LYS A 1050 9.71 -14.30 6.09
N LEU A 1051 10.44 -13.37 5.48
CA LEU A 1051 11.89 -13.22 5.60
C LEU A 1051 12.21 -11.85 6.20
N VAL A 1052 13.31 -11.76 6.95
CA VAL A 1052 13.85 -10.52 7.49
C VAL A 1052 15.14 -10.21 6.75
N LEU A 1053 15.16 -9.07 6.05
CA LEU A 1053 16.32 -8.56 5.34
C LEU A 1053 16.92 -7.36 6.09
N SER A 1054 18.23 -7.37 6.26
CA SER A 1054 19.01 -6.25 6.78
C SER A 1054 20.26 -6.03 5.95
N TRP A 1055 20.69 -4.79 5.81
CA TRP A 1055 21.97 -4.43 5.18
C TRP A 1055 22.86 -3.69 6.16
N THR A 1056 24.18 -3.85 6.01
CA THR A 1056 25.11 -2.83 6.46
C THR A 1056 24.99 -1.58 5.57
N PHE A 1057 25.26 -0.40 6.13
CA PHE A 1057 25.16 0.85 5.38
C PHE A 1057 26.42 1.68 5.60
N SER A 1058 27.15 1.95 4.52
CA SER A 1058 28.42 2.68 4.53
C SER A 1058 28.58 3.47 3.24
N GLY A 1059 29.13 4.68 3.30
CA GLY A 1059 29.41 5.49 2.10
C GLY A 1059 28.20 5.80 1.22
N GLY A 1060 26.98 5.87 1.79
CA GLY A 1060 25.75 6.10 1.01
C GLY A 1060 25.20 4.86 0.30
N GLN A 1061 25.88 3.71 0.37
CA GLN A 1061 25.50 2.47 -0.31
C GLN A 1061 25.10 1.37 0.67
N LEU A 1062 24.24 0.47 0.21
CA LEU A 1062 23.96 -0.80 0.90
C LEU A 1062 25.17 -1.72 0.71
N GLY A 1063 25.72 -2.21 1.82
CA GLY A 1063 26.78 -3.21 1.85
C GLY A 1063 26.21 -4.62 1.98
N LYS A 1064 26.89 -5.47 2.75
CA LYS A 1064 26.53 -6.87 2.98
C LYS A 1064 25.08 -7.02 3.46
N SER A 1065 24.33 -7.90 2.79
CA SER A 1065 22.97 -8.29 3.17
C SER A 1065 22.96 -9.47 4.12
N THR A 1066 21.98 -9.52 5.02
CA THR A 1066 21.66 -10.69 5.84
C THR A 1066 20.17 -10.98 5.69
N VAL A 1067 19.85 -12.22 5.31
CA VAL A 1067 18.47 -12.70 5.16
C VAL A 1067 18.24 -13.80 6.19
N ARG A 1068 17.17 -13.68 6.99
CA ARG A 1068 16.82 -14.66 8.02
C ARG A 1068 15.34 -15.04 7.97
N PRO A 1069 14.95 -16.25 8.41
CA PRO A 1069 13.56 -16.59 8.59
C PRO A 1069 12.88 -15.63 9.58
N LYS A 1070 11.64 -15.26 9.29
CA LYS A 1070 10.80 -14.57 10.28
C LYS A 1070 10.37 -15.56 11.34
N VAL A 1071 10.57 -15.17 12.60
CA VAL A 1071 10.28 -16.00 13.76
C VAL A 1071 8.99 -15.53 14.44
N ILE A 1072 8.10 -16.47 14.76
CA ILE A 1072 6.92 -16.24 15.60
C ILE A 1072 7.22 -16.75 17.01
N ARG A 1073 6.82 -15.99 18.03
CA ARG A 1073 6.83 -16.44 19.43
C ARG A 1073 5.48 -17.06 19.77
N HIS A 1074 5.49 -18.26 20.31
CA HIS A 1074 4.29 -18.95 20.80
C HIS A 1074 4.18 -18.82 22.31
N LEU A 1075 2.94 -18.92 22.83
CA LEU A 1075 2.63 -18.89 24.26
C LEU A 1075 3.14 -17.62 24.98
N GLU A 1076 3.39 -16.53 24.23
CA GLU A 1076 4.03 -15.30 24.71
C GLU A 1076 5.45 -15.49 25.29
N GLN A 1077 6.04 -16.68 25.12
CA GLN A 1077 7.36 -17.01 25.64
C GLN A 1077 8.47 -16.77 24.61
N PRO A 1078 9.62 -16.22 25.03
CA PRO A 1078 10.75 -16.04 24.13
C PRO A 1078 11.36 -17.37 23.70
N GLU A 1079 11.27 -18.44 24.50
CA GLU A 1079 11.92 -19.74 24.24
C GLU A 1079 11.18 -20.61 23.21
N VAL A 1080 9.88 -20.38 22.99
CA VAL A 1080 9.06 -21.18 22.06
C VAL A 1080 8.88 -20.41 20.77
N LYS A 1081 9.73 -20.74 19.79
CA LYS A 1081 9.83 -20.04 18.52
C LYS A 1081 9.50 -20.98 17.36
N GLU A 1082 8.84 -20.45 16.34
CA GLU A 1082 8.62 -21.12 15.06
C GLU A 1082 9.31 -20.32 13.95
N CYS A 1083 10.11 -20.98 13.11
CA CYS A 1083 10.59 -20.37 11.88
C CYS A 1083 9.58 -20.60 10.75
N LEU A 1084 9.06 -19.50 10.20
CA LEU A 1084 8.02 -19.56 9.17
C LEU A 1084 8.50 -20.09 7.81
N VAL A 1085 9.81 -20.17 7.62
CA VAL A 1085 10.50 -20.70 6.44
C VAL A 1085 11.79 -21.37 6.87
N SER A 1086 12.32 -22.27 6.03
CA SER A 1086 13.56 -22.98 6.33
C SER A 1086 14.78 -22.04 6.28
N THR A 1087 15.81 -22.38 7.03
CA THR A 1087 17.11 -21.69 6.97
C THR A 1087 17.75 -21.86 5.60
N ALA A 1088 17.68 -23.05 5.01
CA ALA A 1088 18.15 -23.34 3.66
C ALA A 1088 17.50 -22.42 2.62
N PHE A 1089 16.17 -22.25 2.67
CA PHE A 1089 15.46 -21.32 1.79
C PHE A 1089 15.92 -19.87 2.02
N SER A 1090 16.09 -19.44 3.27
CA SER A 1090 16.58 -18.09 3.57
C SER A 1090 18.00 -17.83 3.05
N ALA A 1091 18.87 -18.85 3.06
CA ALA A 1091 20.22 -18.77 2.51
C ALA A 1091 20.19 -18.67 0.97
N ALA A 1092 19.34 -19.46 0.31
CA ALA A 1092 19.13 -19.35 -1.14
C ALA A 1092 18.64 -17.95 -1.54
N VAL A 1093 17.71 -17.36 -0.76
CA VAL A 1093 17.31 -15.96 -0.98
C VAL A 1093 18.49 -15.01 -0.72
N GLY A 1094 19.30 -15.24 0.30
CA GLY A 1094 20.50 -14.45 0.60
C GLY A 1094 21.49 -14.36 -0.57
N ARG A 1095 21.68 -15.46 -1.31
CA ARG A 1095 22.56 -15.49 -2.50
C ARG A 1095 22.08 -14.57 -3.62
N LEU A 1096 20.77 -14.36 -3.78
CA LEU A 1096 20.22 -13.35 -4.71
C LEU A 1096 20.64 -11.92 -4.36
N PHE A 1097 21.04 -11.66 -3.12
CA PHE A 1097 21.50 -10.36 -2.65
C PHE A 1097 23.03 -10.26 -2.54
N GLY A 1098 23.76 -11.22 -3.12
CA GLY A 1098 25.22 -11.25 -3.15
C GLY A 1098 25.87 -11.81 -1.88
N ALA A 1099 25.14 -12.50 -1.00
CA ALA A 1099 25.72 -13.17 0.16
C ALA A 1099 26.58 -14.38 -0.27
N THR A 1100 27.77 -14.54 0.32
CA THR A 1100 28.65 -15.70 0.07
C THR A 1100 28.43 -16.81 1.11
N GLU A 1101 28.80 -18.06 0.81
CA GLU A 1101 28.55 -19.23 1.69
C GLU A 1101 29.13 -19.10 3.11
N LYS A 1102 30.14 -18.24 3.33
CA LYS A 1102 30.73 -17.99 4.65
C LYS A 1102 29.89 -17.07 5.56
N ASP A 1103 28.77 -16.55 5.06
CA ASP A 1103 27.99 -15.49 5.69
C ASP A 1103 26.64 -15.94 6.28
N GLY A 1104 26.29 -17.23 6.14
CA GLY A 1104 25.02 -17.86 6.52
C GLY A 1104 24.90 -18.21 7.99
#